data_AF-A0A968MKR5-F1
#
_entry.id   AF-A0A968MKR5-F1
#
_cell.length_a   1.000
_cell.length_b   1.000
_cell.length_c   1.000
_cell.angle_alpha   90.00
_cell.angle_beta   90.00
_cell.angle_gamma   90.00
#
_symmetry.space_group_name_H-M   'P 1'
#
loop_
_entity.id
_entity.type
_entity.pdbx_description
1 polymer ?
#
loop_
_entity_poly.entity_id
_entity_poly.type
_entity_poly.pdbx_seq_one_letter_code
_entity_poly.pdbx_strand_id
1 'polypeptide(L)'
;MASLCSLAWLAVGCEEAREPLGTPACPSWRGEVEALLADGCVSCHGAALAEGNYRLDDYVEALGSGSDSEPNVTARDATSRLLTILDADEAHRVSTRAKGTLDRWVVSCAAQFTESSVHGPGIMDPSSPQFHGAEISATGYDFEACATCHGDDFGGGGSGASCLTCHETGPRDCITCHSDTLALGEHQVHSLGGSFLEKAYDCTVCHIVPAAFEDAGHVFLADGSLDPAPPEVIFSGIASSPIVGAPAATYDPSSGSCSNTYCHAPDVSDANATQLAPLWNGGAAMDCTSCHGQPPEEHPGEACGSCHLSVSTGPDVLVNKTLHLNGSVEFADSSDCGACHGAGDDGAPPPDLSGRDTTDVPSVGLHAVHLTAPGRISDPIGCNECHVVPTEVDAPGHLDSDSPAEVFLGVAGSGPIASARGAEPTYEPGAATCANVYCHGAGDGLGNDTSPTRREVWNWTTPASTGQLVCGSCHGTPPTTEPHYPSMSIASCSACHADTVTTFGQIRFVDGATRHINGVADVVASEDCSLCHGGPANAAPPVDLQGNISTQLRTVGLHQAHLAPTLGLANPVACSDCHIVPDAAFAEGHIDPSPAEVFPTGLDPNALSSARGATPEYDGLTATCSNLYCHGSGTVLSQDTSPERREVWNWTTPASNDQVVCGSCHGLPPTTPGHFPGITIGLCVACHTNTVDGAGNILFADGVTTHMNGVVDEN
;
A
#
# COMPACT_ATOMS: atom_id res chain seq x y z
N MET A 1 -107.70 -41.04 -39.05
CA MET A 1 -107.70 -42.27 -39.88
C MET A 1 -107.49 -41.87 -41.35
N ALA A 2 -106.50 -42.32 -42.10
CA ALA A 2 -105.06 -42.51 -41.88
C ALA A 2 -104.41 -42.83 -43.26
N SER A 3 -103.16 -42.37 -43.44
CA SER A 3 -102.18 -42.61 -44.52
C SER A 3 -101.99 -41.51 -45.58
N LEU A 4 -100.79 -40.92 -45.57
CA LEU A 4 -100.21 -39.95 -46.52
C LEU A 4 -98.67 -40.06 -46.51
N CYS A 5 -98.02 -39.49 -47.55
CA CYS A 5 -96.57 -39.23 -47.83
C CYS A 5 -95.83 -40.28 -48.69
N SER A 6 -94.97 -39.96 -49.69
CA SER A 6 -94.27 -38.72 -50.14
C SER A 6 -93.78 -38.74 -51.62
N LEU A 7 -93.50 -37.54 -52.18
CA LEU A 7 -92.89 -37.10 -53.47
C LEU A 7 -91.37 -37.46 -53.63
N ALA A 8 -90.57 -37.21 -54.70
CA ALA A 8 -90.60 -36.97 -56.17
C ALA A 8 -89.11 -36.82 -56.63
N TRP A 9 -88.71 -37.12 -57.89
CA TRP A 9 -87.33 -36.92 -58.44
C TRP A 9 -87.33 -36.47 -59.92
N LEU A 10 -86.31 -35.68 -60.32
CA LEU A 10 -86.05 -35.12 -61.67
C LEU A 10 -84.53 -35.11 -61.95
N ALA A 11 -84.06 -35.61 -63.11
CA ALA A 11 -82.86 -35.16 -63.87
C ALA A 11 -82.49 -36.07 -65.07
N VAL A 12 -81.87 -35.47 -66.12
CA VAL A 12 -80.65 -35.87 -66.88
C VAL A 12 -80.76 -35.64 -68.42
N GLY A 13 -79.79 -34.91 -69.00
CA GLY A 13 -79.51 -34.85 -70.44
C GLY A 13 -78.47 -33.80 -70.92
N CYS A 14 -77.20 -34.22 -71.02
CA CYS A 14 -76.05 -33.81 -71.88
C CYS A 14 -75.54 -32.35 -72.01
N GLU A 15 -74.29 -32.13 -71.58
CA GLU A 15 -73.32 -31.20 -72.18
C GLU A 15 -71.93 -31.88 -72.18
N GLU A 16 -71.27 -31.95 -73.34
CA GLU A 16 -69.95 -32.57 -73.55
C GLU A 16 -68.84 -31.72 -72.94
N ALA A 17 -67.90 -32.35 -72.22
CA ALA A 17 -66.70 -31.71 -71.73
C ALA A 17 -65.78 -31.33 -72.91
N ARG A 18 -65.48 -30.03 -73.04
CA ARG A 18 -64.37 -29.57 -73.89
C ARG A 18 -63.06 -30.18 -73.36
N GLU A 19 -62.32 -30.88 -74.21
CA GLU A 19 -60.93 -31.24 -73.92
C GLU A 19 -60.12 -29.94 -73.70
N PRO A 20 -59.32 -29.82 -72.62
CA PRO A 20 -58.37 -28.72 -72.51
C PRO A 20 -57.27 -28.94 -73.54
N LEU A 21 -57.19 -28.04 -74.52
CA LEU A 21 -56.02 -27.90 -75.39
C LEU A 21 -54.84 -27.44 -74.53
N GLY A 22 -53.82 -28.29 -74.40
CA GLY A 22 -52.52 -27.97 -73.80
C GLY A 22 -52.24 -28.70 -72.49
N THR A 23 -51.00 -29.14 -72.29
CA THR A 23 -50.49 -29.53 -70.97
C THR A 23 -50.77 -28.40 -69.98
N PRO A 24 -51.37 -28.67 -68.80
CA PRO A 24 -51.62 -27.62 -67.82
C PRO A 24 -50.29 -26.93 -67.49
N ALA A 25 -50.23 -25.61 -67.67
CA ALA A 25 -49.05 -24.82 -67.29
C ALA A 25 -48.63 -25.16 -65.86
N CYS A 26 -47.33 -25.23 -65.63
CA CYS A 26 -46.81 -25.57 -64.31
C CYS A 26 -47.05 -24.37 -63.37
N PRO A 27 -47.68 -24.55 -62.19
CA PRO A 27 -47.82 -23.47 -61.22
C PRO A 27 -46.46 -22.88 -60.87
N SER A 28 -46.40 -21.56 -60.65
CA SER A 28 -45.19 -20.84 -60.25
C SER A 28 -45.51 -19.81 -59.17
N TRP A 29 -44.49 -19.37 -58.44
CA TRP A 29 -44.61 -18.32 -57.43
C TRP A 29 -45.32 -17.09 -58.00
N ARG A 30 -44.72 -16.46 -59.01
CA ARG A 30 -45.20 -15.22 -59.65
C ARG A 30 -46.48 -15.40 -60.48
N GLY A 31 -46.84 -16.64 -60.81
CA GLY A 31 -48.02 -16.95 -61.60
C GLY A 31 -49.30 -16.99 -60.75
N GLU A 32 -49.35 -17.90 -59.78
CA GLU A 32 -50.57 -18.15 -59.00
C GLU A 32 -50.34 -18.46 -57.51
N VAL A 33 -49.13 -18.88 -57.12
CA VAL A 33 -48.86 -19.32 -55.74
C VAL A 33 -48.72 -18.14 -54.78
N GLU A 34 -48.03 -17.07 -55.17
CA GLU A 34 -47.85 -15.86 -54.35
C GLU A 34 -49.20 -15.28 -53.91
N ALA A 35 -50.13 -15.12 -54.86
CA ALA A 35 -51.47 -14.62 -54.58
C ALA A 35 -52.28 -15.58 -53.67
N LEU A 36 -52.09 -16.88 -53.86
CA LEU A 36 -52.78 -17.90 -53.08
C LEU A 36 -52.31 -17.93 -51.61
N LEU A 37 -51.00 -17.80 -51.38
CA LEU A 37 -50.44 -17.73 -50.03
C LEU A 37 -50.76 -16.39 -49.36
N ALA A 38 -50.75 -15.29 -50.12
CA ALA A 38 -51.12 -13.97 -49.62
C ALA A 38 -52.57 -13.91 -49.09
N ASP A 39 -53.51 -14.57 -49.78
CA ASP A 39 -54.93 -14.56 -49.41
C ASP A 39 -55.22 -15.45 -48.17
N GLY A 40 -54.53 -16.58 -48.04
CA GLY A 40 -54.89 -17.61 -47.05
C GLY A 40 -53.90 -17.82 -45.90
N CYS A 41 -52.64 -17.41 -46.04
CA CYS A 41 -51.56 -17.85 -45.14
C CYS A 41 -50.77 -16.67 -44.52
N VAL A 42 -50.52 -15.61 -45.28
CA VAL A 42 -49.62 -14.50 -44.89
C VAL A 42 -50.10 -13.71 -43.66
N SER A 43 -51.40 -13.74 -43.32
CA SER A 43 -51.87 -13.07 -42.10
C SER A 43 -51.24 -13.62 -40.82
N CYS A 44 -50.86 -14.91 -40.80
CA CYS A 44 -50.18 -15.58 -39.69
C CYS A 44 -48.73 -15.93 -40.01
N HIS A 45 -48.43 -16.26 -41.27
CA HIS A 45 -47.10 -16.65 -41.76
C HIS A 45 -46.43 -15.54 -42.59
N GLY A 46 -46.71 -14.27 -42.30
CA GLY A 46 -46.04 -13.13 -42.90
C GLY A 46 -44.95 -12.55 -42.00
N ALA A 47 -44.17 -11.58 -42.49
CA ALA A 47 -43.09 -10.92 -41.75
C ALA A 47 -43.45 -10.44 -40.34
N ALA A 48 -44.71 -10.06 -40.10
CA ALA A 48 -45.14 -9.49 -38.83
C ALA A 48 -45.27 -10.52 -37.70
N LEU A 49 -45.64 -11.76 -38.02
CA LEU A 49 -45.92 -12.79 -37.02
C LEU A 49 -45.01 -14.01 -37.15
N ALA A 50 -44.71 -14.44 -38.38
CA ALA A 50 -43.90 -15.62 -38.66
C ALA A 50 -44.27 -16.82 -37.77
N GLU A 51 -45.57 -17.08 -37.58
CA GLU A 51 -46.03 -18.10 -36.64
C GLU A 51 -45.45 -19.47 -37.00
N GLY A 52 -44.97 -20.20 -36.00
CA GLY A 52 -44.26 -21.46 -36.23
C GLY A 52 -42.84 -21.30 -36.75
N ASN A 53 -42.27 -20.09 -36.65
CA ASN A 53 -40.91 -19.71 -37.04
C ASN A 53 -40.66 -19.61 -38.54
N TYR A 54 -41.70 -19.47 -39.38
CA TYR A 54 -41.50 -19.37 -40.82
C TYR A 54 -42.44 -18.39 -41.52
N ARG A 55 -42.02 -18.02 -42.73
CA ARG A 55 -42.62 -16.99 -43.56
C ARG A 55 -43.02 -17.54 -44.93
N LEU A 56 -44.13 -17.05 -45.46
CA LEU A 56 -44.71 -17.41 -46.76
C LEU A 56 -45.07 -16.17 -47.60
N ASP A 57 -44.66 -14.99 -47.16
CA ASP A 57 -44.89 -13.71 -47.82
C ASP A 57 -43.81 -13.34 -48.85
N ASP A 58 -42.70 -14.06 -48.85
CA ASP A 58 -41.60 -13.93 -49.81
C ASP A 58 -41.16 -15.33 -50.30
N TYR A 59 -40.69 -15.41 -51.54
CA TYR A 59 -40.30 -16.68 -52.16
C TYR A 59 -39.10 -17.34 -51.47
N VAL A 60 -38.06 -16.56 -51.19
CA VAL A 60 -36.83 -17.07 -50.57
C VAL A 60 -37.11 -17.47 -49.14
N GLU A 61 -37.92 -16.70 -48.43
CA GLU A 61 -38.37 -17.02 -47.07
C GLU A 61 -39.24 -18.29 -47.02
N ALA A 62 -40.09 -18.52 -48.03
CA ALA A 62 -40.91 -19.73 -48.13
C ALA A 62 -40.09 -21.01 -48.36
N LEU A 63 -38.97 -20.90 -49.07
CA LEU A 63 -37.98 -21.99 -49.23
C LEU A 63 -37.00 -22.07 -48.06
N GLY A 64 -36.80 -20.95 -47.37
CA GLY A 64 -35.92 -20.82 -46.23
C GLY A 64 -36.38 -21.65 -45.04
N SER A 65 -35.54 -21.67 -44.02
CA SER A 65 -35.72 -22.48 -42.82
C SER A 65 -36.11 -21.69 -41.57
N GLY A 66 -36.40 -20.40 -41.73
CA GLY A 66 -36.80 -19.55 -40.62
C GLY A 66 -35.82 -19.57 -39.45
N SER A 67 -36.31 -19.52 -38.20
CA SER A 67 -35.45 -19.54 -37.01
C SER A 67 -35.18 -20.95 -36.45
N ASP A 68 -35.72 -22.01 -37.07
CA ASP A 68 -35.57 -23.40 -36.59
C ASP A 68 -34.67 -24.27 -37.48
N SER A 69 -34.10 -23.71 -38.55
CA SER A 69 -33.16 -24.38 -39.46
C SER A 69 -33.75 -25.57 -40.24
N GLU A 70 -35.08 -25.73 -40.26
CA GLU A 70 -35.79 -26.72 -41.08
C GLU A 70 -36.49 -26.06 -42.29
N PRO A 71 -36.19 -26.46 -43.55
CA PRO A 71 -36.80 -25.86 -44.74
C PRO A 71 -38.34 -25.99 -44.77
N ASN A 72 -39.03 -24.90 -45.09
CA ASN A 72 -40.49 -24.88 -45.08
C ASN A 72 -41.10 -25.47 -46.37
N VAL A 73 -40.42 -25.24 -47.49
CA VAL A 73 -40.70 -25.84 -48.78
C VAL A 73 -39.41 -26.39 -49.35
N THR A 74 -39.38 -27.68 -49.63
CA THR A 74 -38.27 -28.34 -50.33
C THR A 74 -38.74 -28.72 -51.73
N ALA A 75 -38.09 -28.19 -52.76
CA ALA A 75 -38.45 -28.46 -54.14
C ALA A 75 -38.43 -29.97 -54.43
N ARG A 76 -39.49 -30.46 -55.09
CA ARG A 76 -39.72 -31.89 -55.42
C ARG A 76 -39.95 -32.80 -54.20
N ASP A 77 -40.21 -32.25 -53.03
CA ASP A 77 -40.45 -33.03 -51.81
C ASP A 77 -41.92 -32.92 -51.35
N ALA A 78 -42.64 -34.03 -51.46
CA ALA A 78 -44.02 -34.14 -50.98
C ALA A 78 -44.15 -34.09 -49.46
N THR A 79 -43.04 -34.23 -48.73
CA THR A 79 -42.97 -34.13 -47.27
C THR A 79 -42.66 -32.72 -46.76
N SER A 80 -42.54 -31.74 -47.67
CA SER A 80 -42.40 -30.32 -47.33
C SER A 80 -43.40 -29.90 -46.26
N ARG A 81 -42.94 -29.12 -45.26
CA ARG A 81 -43.74 -28.67 -44.11
C ARG A 81 -45.03 -27.99 -44.55
N LEU A 82 -44.94 -27.13 -45.58
CA LEU A 82 -46.11 -26.48 -46.17
C LEU A 82 -47.19 -27.49 -46.59
N LEU A 83 -46.83 -28.61 -47.23
CA LEU A 83 -47.79 -29.59 -47.74
C LEU A 83 -48.36 -30.49 -46.64
N THR A 84 -47.54 -30.84 -45.65
CA THR A 84 -47.93 -31.75 -44.57
C THR A 84 -48.90 -31.11 -43.58
N ILE A 85 -48.88 -29.77 -43.45
CA ILE A 85 -49.81 -29.04 -42.57
C ILE A 85 -51.16 -28.73 -43.24
N LEU A 86 -51.28 -28.79 -44.57
CA LEU A 86 -52.54 -28.51 -45.26
C LEU A 86 -53.64 -29.51 -44.87
N ASP A 87 -54.72 -28.97 -44.30
CA ASP A 87 -55.84 -29.71 -43.70
C ASP A 87 -55.48 -30.56 -42.47
N ALA A 88 -54.33 -30.31 -41.83
CA ALA A 88 -53.96 -30.98 -40.58
C ALA A 88 -54.85 -30.55 -39.40
N ASP A 89 -55.36 -29.32 -39.46
CA ASP A 89 -56.31 -28.74 -38.51
C ASP A 89 -57.29 -27.79 -39.22
N GLU A 90 -58.23 -27.22 -38.46
CA GLU A 90 -59.25 -26.32 -39.01
C GLU A 90 -58.69 -24.96 -39.46
N ALA A 91 -57.58 -24.50 -38.88
CA ALA A 91 -56.94 -23.24 -39.25
C ALA A 91 -56.17 -23.37 -40.57
N HIS A 92 -55.58 -24.53 -40.85
CA HIS A 92 -54.86 -24.85 -42.09
C HIS A 92 -55.73 -25.51 -43.16
N ARG A 93 -57.06 -25.47 -43.01
CA ARG A 93 -58.00 -26.07 -43.95
C ARG A 93 -58.11 -25.22 -45.23
N VAL A 94 -57.83 -25.84 -46.38
CA VAL A 94 -57.83 -25.15 -47.68
C VAL A 94 -58.79 -25.78 -48.68
N SER A 95 -59.12 -25.07 -49.77
CA SER A 95 -59.92 -25.64 -50.85
C SER A 95 -59.14 -26.75 -51.58
N THR A 96 -59.84 -27.74 -52.14
CA THR A 96 -59.21 -28.81 -52.96
C THR A 96 -58.40 -28.25 -54.13
N ARG A 97 -58.83 -27.11 -54.69
CA ARG A 97 -58.11 -26.42 -55.75
C ARG A 97 -56.78 -25.84 -55.25
N ALA A 98 -56.80 -25.15 -54.10
CA ALA A 98 -55.60 -24.57 -53.51
C ALA A 98 -54.57 -25.64 -53.14
N LYS A 99 -55.02 -26.72 -52.49
CA LYS A 99 -54.18 -27.87 -52.17
C LYS A 99 -53.54 -28.48 -53.42
N GLY A 100 -54.33 -28.68 -54.48
CA GLY A 100 -53.83 -29.23 -55.74
C GLY A 100 -52.83 -28.32 -56.46
N THR A 101 -52.99 -26.99 -56.37
CA THR A 101 -52.02 -26.03 -56.90
C THR A 101 -50.70 -26.07 -56.12
N LEU A 102 -50.75 -26.02 -54.78
CA LEU A 102 -49.55 -26.05 -53.93
C LEU A 102 -48.79 -27.38 -54.05
N ASP A 103 -49.49 -28.51 -54.07
CA ASP A 103 -48.90 -29.84 -54.27
C ASP A 103 -48.17 -29.92 -55.63
N ARG A 104 -48.83 -29.49 -56.71
CA ARG A 104 -48.20 -29.46 -58.04
C ARG A 104 -47.00 -28.51 -58.09
N TRP A 105 -47.12 -27.33 -57.49
CA TRP A 105 -46.03 -26.35 -57.45
C TRP A 105 -44.78 -26.94 -56.78
N VAL A 106 -44.91 -27.44 -55.55
CA VAL A 106 -43.78 -27.98 -54.77
C VAL A 106 -43.23 -29.24 -55.42
N VAL A 107 -44.07 -30.24 -55.70
CA VAL A 107 -43.62 -31.60 -56.06
C VAL A 107 -43.30 -31.72 -57.54
N SER A 108 -44.24 -31.32 -58.41
CA SER A 108 -44.12 -31.55 -59.85
C SER A 108 -43.32 -30.45 -60.55
N CYS A 109 -43.55 -29.20 -60.16
CA CYS A 109 -42.97 -28.00 -60.77
C CYS A 109 -41.79 -27.44 -59.95
N ALA A 110 -41.26 -28.23 -59.01
CA ALA A 110 -40.03 -27.97 -58.27
C ALA A 110 -39.98 -26.59 -57.61
N ALA A 111 -41.10 -26.18 -57.01
CA ALA A 111 -41.27 -24.89 -56.35
C ALA A 111 -40.78 -23.69 -57.20
N GLN A 112 -40.97 -23.73 -58.52
CA GLN A 112 -40.42 -22.72 -59.41
C GLN A 112 -40.91 -21.30 -59.11
N PHE A 113 -40.03 -20.32 -59.25
CA PHE A 113 -40.35 -18.91 -59.08
C PHE A 113 -41.23 -18.37 -60.22
N THR A 114 -40.86 -18.68 -61.46
CA THR A 114 -41.61 -18.30 -62.66
C THR A 114 -41.44 -19.37 -63.73
N GLU A 115 -42.41 -19.51 -64.63
CA GLU A 115 -42.30 -20.43 -65.75
C GLU A 115 -41.35 -19.84 -66.81
N SER A 116 -40.29 -20.57 -67.13
CA SER A 116 -39.26 -20.15 -68.07
C SER A 116 -38.87 -21.30 -69.00
N SER A 117 -38.60 -20.97 -70.27
CA SER A 117 -38.08 -21.92 -71.26
C SER A 117 -36.55 -21.87 -71.41
N VAL A 118 -35.90 -20.92 -70.74
CA VAL A 118 -34.45 -20.68 -70.80
C VAL A 118 -33.77 -21.18 -69.53
N HIS A 119 -34.16 -20.63 -68.38
CA HIS A 119 -33.69 -21.09 -67.07
C HIS A 119 -34.57 -22.21 -66.51
N GLY A 120 -33.94 -23.14 -65.80
CA GLY A 120 -34.62 -24.20 -65.07
C GLY A 120 -35.39 -23.69 -63.84
N PRO A 121 -36.25 -24.55 -63.25
CA PRO A 121 -37.16 -24.13 -62.18
C PRO A 121 -36.47 -23.66 -60.90
N GLY A 122 -35.23 -24.09 -60.66
CA GLY A 122 -34.45 -23.76 -59.46
C GLY A 122 -33.61 -22.48 -59.55
N ILE A 123 -33.75 -21.67 -60.62
CA ILE A 123 -32.89 -20.49 -60.85
C ILE A 123 -32.92 -19.46 -59.71
N MET A 124 -34.02 -19.40 -58.94
CA MET A 124 -34.18 -18.50 -57.79
C MET A 124 -34.10 -19.21 -56.43
N ASP A 125 -33.86 -20.52 -56.41
CA ASP A 125 -33.78 -21.32 -55.17
C ASP A 125 -32.31 -21.46 -54.74
N PRO A 126 -31.86 -20.82 -53.64
CA PRO A 126 -30.47 -20.86 -53.19
C PRO A 126 -29.95 -22.27 -52.85
N SER A 127 -30.85 -23.22 -52.56
CA SER A 127 -30.48 -24.62 -52.28
C SER A 127 -30.32 -25.47 -53.55
N SER A 128 -30.73 -24.92 -54.71
CA SER A 128 -30.73 -25.64 -55.97
C SER A 128 -29.36 -25.61 -56.65
N PRO A 129 -28.90 -26.73 -57.26
CA PRO A 129 -27.73 -26.69 -58.15
C PRO A 129 -27.98 -25.85 -59.42
N GLN A 130 -29.22 -25.47 -59.71
CA GLN A 130 -29.59 -24.58 -60.82
C GLN A 130 -29.72 -23.12 -60.39
N PHE A 131 -29.39 -22.78 -59.14
CA PHE A 131 -29.44 -21.41 -58.64
C PHE A 131 -28.61 -20.48 -59.51
N HIS A 132 -29.05 -19.24 -59.72
CA HIS A 132 -28.34 -18.31 -60.60
C HIS A 132 -26.88 -18.09 -60.18
N GLY A 133 -26.55 -18.10 -58.88
CA GLY A 133 -25.16 -18.05 -58.41
C GLY A 133 -24.34 -19.28 -58.83
N ALA A 134 -24.94 -20.47 -58.78
CA ALA A 134 -24.31 -21.70 -59.25
C ALA A 134 -24.15 -21.72 -60.78
N GLU A 135 -25.14 -21.19 -61.52
CA GLU A 135 -25.10 -21.08 -62.98
C GLU A 135 -24.04 -20.06 -63.44
N ILE A 136 -23.92 -18.91 -62.75
CA ILE A 136 -22.85 -17.93 -62.99
C ILE A 136 -21.48 -18.60 -62.80
N SER A 137 -21.29 -19.38 -61.74
CA SER A 137 -20.04 -20.12 -61.53
C SER A 137 -19.80 -21.17 -62.61
N ALA A 138 -20.83 -21.94 -62.98
CA ALA A 138 -20.74 -23.01 -63.98
C ALA A 138 -20.44 -22.49 -65.39
N THR A 139 -20.83 -21.25 -65.70
CA THR A 139 -20.54 -20.56 -66.96
C THR A 139 -19.18 -19.83 -66.93
N GLY A 140 -18.42 -19.93 -65.84
CA GLY A 140 -17.13 -19.27 -65.69
C GLY A 140 -17.25 -17.76 -65.53
N TYR A 141 -18.32 -17.29 -64.88
CA TYR A 141 -18.60 -15.87 -64.61
C TYR A 141 -18.75 -15.02 -65.89
N ASP A 142 -19.24 -15.61 -66.98
CA ASP A 142 -19.55 -14.92 -68.25
C ASP A 142 -20.83 -14.07 -68.13
N PHE A 143 -20.69 -12.92 -67.48
CA PHE A 143 -21.79 -11.96 -67.34
C PHE A 143 -22.20 -11.31 -68.67
N GLU A 144 -21.37 -11.35 -69.71
CA GLU A 144 -21.72 -10.81 -71.04
C GLU A 144 -22.77 -11.70 -71.73
N ALA A 145 -22.67 -13.03 -71.55
CA ALA A 145 -23.72 -13.95 -71.98
C ALA A 145 -25.07 -13.63 -71.31
N CYS A 146 -25.06 -13.31 -70.01
CA CYS A 146 -26.27 -12.92 -69.27
C CYS A 146 -26.83 -11.58 -69.74
N ALA A 147 -25.97 -10.58 -69.97
CA ALA A 147 -26.35 -9.23 -70.41
C ALA A 147 -27.11 -9.24 -71.75
N THR A 148 -26.82 -10.20 -72.62
CA THR A 148 -27.51 -10.37 -73.91
C THR A 148 -29.04 -10.45 -73.77
N CYS A 149 -29.55 -11.00 -72.66
CA CYS A 149 -30.98 -11.09 -72.37
C CYS A 149 -31.43 -10.13 -71.26
N HIS A 150 -30.61 -9.93 -70.22
CA HIS A 150 -30.96 -9.16 -69.02
C HIS A 150 -30.55 -7.68 -69.09
N GLY A 151 -29.94 -7.25 -70.20
CA GLY A 151 -29.46 -5.89 -70.42
C GLY A 151 -28.03 -5.69 -69.91
N ASP A 152 -27.30 -4.77 -70.54
CA ASP A 152 -25.92 -4.41 -70.16
C ASP A 152 -25.84 -3.87 -68.72
N ASP A 153 -26.92 -3.27 -68.22
CA ASP A 153 -27.08 -2.76 -66.86
C ASP A 153 -27.69 -3.79 -65.90
N PHE A 154 -28.05 -5.00 -66.38
CA PHE A 154 -28.80 -6.01 -65.64
C PHE A 154 -30.16 -5.52 -65.09
N GLY A 155 -30.67 -4.42 -65.64
CA GLY A 155 -31.95 -3.80 -65.32
C GLY A 155 -33.17 -4.56 -65.85
N GLY A 156 -32.96 -5.71 -66.50
CA GLY A 156 -33.98 -6.61 -67.00
C GLY A 156 -34.04 -6.72 -68.52
N GLY A 157 -33.45 -5.77 -69.25
CA GLY A 157 -33.24 -5.87 -70.70
C GLY A 157 -34.45 -6.40 -71.49
N GLY A 158 -34.19 -7.34 -72.40
CA GLY A 158 -35.22 -7.99 -73.21
C GLY A 158 -35.99 -9.09 -72.47
N SER A 159 -35.44 -9.66 -71.40
CA SER A 159 -36.09 -10.70 -70.59
C SER A 159 -37.14 -10.15 -69.63
N GLY A 160 -37.05 -8.86 -69.27
CA GLY A 160 -37.87 -8.21 -68.24
C GLY A 160 -37.50 -8.60 -66.80
N ALA A 161 -36.49 -9.45 -66.59
CA ALA A 161 -36.10 -9.95 -65.27
C ALA A 161 -34.82 -9.25 -64.79
N SER A 162 -34.95 -8.31 -63.85
CA SER A 162 -33.82 -7.52 -63.35
C SER A 162 -33.11 -8.18 -62.17
N CYS A 163 -31.78 -8.27 -62.26
CA CYS A 163 -30.90 -8.67 -61.15
C CYS A 163 -30.90 -7.60 -60.04
N LEU A 164 -31.13 -6.33 -60.41
CA LEU A 164 -31.10 -5.18 -59.50
C LEU A 164 -32.24 -5.16 -58.49
N THR A 165 -33.25 -6.03 -58.66
CA THR A 165 -34.33 -6.22 -57.68
C THR A 165 -33.80 -6.75 -56.35
N CYS A 166 -32.78 -7.61 -56.41
CA CYS A 166 -32.14 -8.18 -55.22
C CYS A 166 -30.72 -7.65 -55.01
N HIS A 167 -30.00 -7.34 -56.09
CA HIS A 167 -28.62 -6.84 -56.07
C HIS A 167 -28.56 -5.37 -56.51
N GLU A 168 -28.94 -4.45 -55.61
CA GLU A 168 -29.10 -3.02 -55.92
C GLU A 168 -27.83 -2.37 -56.50
N THR A 169 -26.65 -2.81 -56.08
CA THR A 169 -25.35 -2.32 -56.57
C THR A 169 -24.91 -2.98 -57.89
N GLY A 170 -25.62 -4.04 -58.30
CA GLY A 170 -25.33 -4.82 -59.49
C GLY A 170 -24.73 -6.20 -59.20
N PRO A 171 -24.93 -7.17 -60.11
CA PRO A 171 -24.48 -8.55 -59.89
C PRO A 171 -22.95 -8.74 -60.01
N ARG A 172 -22.23 -7.74 -60.54
CA ARG A 172 -20.76 -7.73 -60.65
C ARG A 172 -20.07 -6.98 -59.49
N ASP A 173 -20.85 -6.39 -58.57
CA ASP A 173 -20.30 -5.64 -57.45
C ASP A 173 -19.67 -6.58 -56.40
N CYS A 174 -18.57 -6.14 -55.78
CA CYS A 174 -17.86 -6.92 -54.77
C CYS A 174 -18.77 -7.37 -53.62
N ILE A 175 -19.70 -6.52 -53.16
CA ILE A 175 -20.58 -6.89 -52.03
C ILE A 175 -21.57 -7.99 -52.41
N THR A 176 -21.93 -8.09 -53.69
CA THR A 176 -22.83 -9.14 -54.19
C THR A 176 -22.20 -10.52 -54.09
N CYS A 177 -20.89 -10.63 -54.31
CA CYS A 177 -20.17 -11.89 -54.18
C CYS A 177 -19.64 -12.14 -52.76
N HIS A 178 -19.32 -11.10 -52.00
CA HIS A 178 -18.59 -11.21 -50.72
C HIS A 178 -19.39 -10.89 -49.45
N SER A 179 -20.68 -10.54 -49.53
CA SER A 179 -21.49 -10.20 -48.35
C SER A 179 -21.38 -11.25 -47.23
N ASP A 180 -21.36 -12.53 -47.62
CA ASP A 180 -21.34 -13.66 -46.68
C ASP A 180 -19.91 -14.05 -46.26
N THR A 181 -18.89 -13.61 -47.01
CA THR A 181 -17.47 -13.91 -46.71
C THR A 181 -17.05 -13.30 -45.37
N LEU A 182 -17.60 -12.15 -45.00
CA LEU A 182 -17.34 -11.52 -43.70
C LEU A 182 -17.82 -12.37 -42.52
N ALA A 183 -18.75 -13.31 -42.73
CA ALA A 183 -19.29 -14.17 -41.68
C ALA A 183 -18.55 -15.52 -41.55
N LEU A 184 -17.55 -15.81 -42.40
CA LEU A 184 -16.83 -17.08 -42.42
C LEU A 184 -15.56 -17.03 -41.57
N GLY A 185 -15.51 -17.86 -40.51
CA GLY A 185 -14.37 -17.92 -39.60
C GLY A 185 -14.15 -16.58 -38.88
N GLU A 186 -12.89 -16.20 -38.67
CA GLU A 186 -12.53 -14.98 -37.91
C GLU A 186 -12.44 -13.71 -38.80
N HIS A 187 -12.91 -13.76 -40.05
CA HIS A 187 -12.94 -12.57 -40.93
C HIS A 187 -13.68 -11.39 -40.30
N GLN A 188 -14.78 -11.65 -39.60
CA GLN A 188 -15.56 -10.59 -38.94
C GLN A 188 -14.72 -9.89 -37.87
N VAL A 189 -14.00 -10.65 -37.04
CA VAL A 189 -13.19 -10.13 -35.95
C VAL A 189 -11.99 -9.34 -36.50
N HIS A 190 -11.36 -9.83 -37.57
CA HIS A 190 -10.24 -9.12 -38.19
C HIS A 190 -10.64 -7.92 -39.03
N SER A 191 -11.84 -7.89 -39.62
CA SER A 191 -12.30 -6.73 -40.41
C SER A 191 -12.94 -5.64 -39.57
N LEU A 192 -13.62 -6.01 -38.47
CA LEU A 192 -14.33 -5.06 -37.60
C LEU A 192 -13.55 -4.72 -36.31
N GLY A 193 -12.54 -5.52 -35.96
CA GLY A 193 -11.88 -5.47 -34.67
C GLY A 193 -12.65 -6.21 -33.57
N GLY A 194 -11.96 -6.51 -32.47
CA GLY A 194 -12.49 -7.28 -31.35
C GLY A 194 -12.33 -6.56 -30.00
N SER A 195 -12.65 -7.26 -28.92
CA SER A 195 -12.71 -6.68 -27.57
C SER A 195 -11.39 -6.76 -26.80
N PHE A 196 -10.44 -7.59 -27.21
CA PHE A 196 -9.20 -7.87 -26.48
C PHE A 196 -7.98 -7.27 -27.19
N LEU A 197 -7.33 -7.99 -28.10
CA LEU A 197 -6.13 -7.54 -28.85
C LEU A 197 -6.42 -7.30 -30.33
N GLU A 198 -7.64 -7.55 -30.79
CA GLU A 198 -7.96 -7.63 -32.20
C GLU A 198 -8.16 -6.24 -32.80
N LYS A 199 -7.19 -5.82 -33.61
CA LYS A 199 -7.27 -4.62 -34.43
C LYS A 199 -7.98 -4.96 -35.75
N ALA A 200 -8.80 -4.03 -36.24
CA ALA A 200 -9.34 -4.11 -37.60
C ALA A 200 -8.20 -3.95 -38.63
N TYR A 201 -8.11 -4.91 -39.55
CA TYR A 201 -7.17 -4.95 -40.67
C TYR A 201 -7.94 -4.78 -41.99
N ASP A 202 -7.31 -4.07 -42.91
CA ASP A 202 -7.77 -4.01 -44.30
C ASP A 202 -7.56 -5.37 -44.98
N CYS A 203 -8.47 -5.78 -45.87
CA CYS A 203 -8.38 -7.05 -46.58
C CYS A 203 -7.06 -7.19 -47.36
N THR A 204 -6.46 -6.08 -47.80
CA THR A 204 -5.15 -6.05 -48.50
C THR A 204 -3.98 -6.57 -47.66
N VAL A 205 -4.16 -6.70 -46.34
CA VAL A 205 -3.15 -7.28 -45.45
C VAL A 205 -2.97 -8.79 -45.70
N CYS A 206 -4.04 -9.49 -46.13
CA CYS A 206 -4.04 -10.94 -46.31
C CYS A 206 -4.40 -11.37 -47.74
N HIS A 207 -5.09 -10.54 -48.51
CA HIS A 207 -5.58 -10.88 -49.85
C HIS A 207 -5.25 -9.78 -50.85
N ILE A 208 -5.31 -10.13 -52.13
CA ILE A 208 -5.41 -9.13 -53.18
C ILE A 208 -6.85 -8.63 -53.20
N VAL A 209 -7.06 -7.32 -53.01
CA VAL A 209 -8.37 -6.68 -53.18
C VAL A 209 -8.39 -6.04 -54.56
N PRO A 210 -9.08 -6.63 -55.55
CA PRO A 210 -9.12 -6.08 -56.90
C PRO A 210 -10.04 -4.85 -56.97
N ALA A 211 -9.88 -4.06 -58.04
CA ALA A 211 -10.80 -2.96 -58.33
C ALA A 211 -12.06 -3.45 -59.08
N ALA A 212 -11.93 -4.55 -59.84
CA ALA A 212 -13.01 -5.22 -60.54
C ALA A 212 -12.94 -6.74 -60.37
N PHE A 213 -14.07 -7.44 -60.39
CA PHE A 213 -14.09 -8.90 -60.15
C PHE A 213 -13.25 -9.70 -61.16
N GLU A 214 -13.07 -9.16 -62.37
CA GLU A 214 -12.34 -9.73 -63.50
C GLU A 214 -10.82 -9.46 -63.48
N ASP A 215 -10.33 -8.70 -62.51
CA ASP A 215 -8.89 -8.44 -62.36
C ASP A 215 -8.12 -9.75 -62.10
N ALA A 216 -6.90 -9.82 -62.65
CA ALA A 216 -6.03 -10.98 -62.50
C ALA A 216 -5.62 -11.19 -61.03
N GLY A 217 -5.69 -12.44 -60.55
CA GLY A 217 -5.43 -12.83 -59.16
C GLY A 217 -6.65 -12.71 -58.24
N HIS A 218 -7.85 -12.66 -58.82
CA HIS A 218 -9.12 -12.77 -58.09
C HIS A 218 -9.92 -13.99 -58.56
N VAL A 219 -10.81 -13.84 -59.54
CA VAL A 219 -11.55 -14.97 -60.15
C VAL A 219 -10.81 -15.55 -61.34
N PHE A 220 -9.92 -14.77 -61.95
CA PHE A 220 -9.14 -15.17 -63.11
C PHE A 220 -7.65 -15.08 -62.84
N LEU A 221 -6.91 -16.07 -63.35
CA LEU A 221 -5.46 -16.00 -63.48
C LEU A 221 -5.07 -15.00 -64.57
N ALA A 222 -3.80 -14.61 -64.58
CA ALA A 222 -3.26 -13.65 -65.56
C ALA A 222 -3.39 -14.10 -67.04
N ASP A 223 -3.64 -15.38 -67.29
CA ASP A 223 -3.88 -15.93 -68.63
C ASP A 223 -5.38 -16.00 -69.00
N GLY A 224 -6.27 -15.54 -68.12
CA GLY A 224 -7.73 -15.51 -68.30
C GLY A 224 -8.43 -16.83 -67.96
N SER A 225 -7.72 -17.86 -67.48
CA SER A 225 -8.35 -19.06 -66.92
C SER A 225 -8.88 -18.80 -65.50
N LEU A 226 -9.83 -19.62 -65.03
CA LEU A 226 -10.39 -19.48 -63.68
C LEU A 226 -9.35 -19.81 -62.62
N ASP A 227 -9.30 -18.96 -61.59
CA ASP A 227 -8.46 -19.17 -60.42
C ASP A 227 -9.08 -20.24 -59.50
N PRO A 228 -8.39 -21.37 -59.20
CA PRO A 228 -8.95 -22.42 -58.38
C PRO A 228 -9.11 -22.00 -56.91
N ALA A 229 -10.28 -22.29 -56.33
CA ALA A 229 -10.50 -22.08 -54.90
C ALA A 229 -9.56 -22.97 -54.02
N PRO A 230 -9.20 -22.53 -52.80
CA PRO A 230 -9.57 -21.25 -52.16
C PRO A 230 -8.69 -20.06 -52.60
N PRO A 231 -9.17 -18.80 -52.45
CA PRO A 231 -8.37 -17.61 -52.75
C PRO A 231 -7.02 -17.60 -52.02
N GLU A 232 -5.98 -17.13 -52.71
CA GLU A 232 -4.64 -17.05 -52.14
C GLU A 232 -4.59 -16.10 -50.95
N VAL A 233 -3.94 -16.55 -49.88
CA VAL A 233 -3.54 -15.71 -48.76
C VAL A 233 -2.12 -15.22 -49.03
N ILE A 234 -1.98 -13.92 -49.27
CA ILE A 234 -0.73 -13.23 -49.50
C ILE A 234 -0.56 -12.17 -48.41
N PHE A 235 0.30 -12.46 -47.44
CA PHE A 235 0.57 -11.53 -46.36
C PHE A 235 1.40 -10.34 -46.84
N SER A 236 0.93 -9.13 -46.53
CA SER A 236 1.57 -7.87 -46.89
C SER A 236 1.67 -6.91 -45.69
N GLY A 237 2.52 -5.87 -45.82
CA GLY A 237 2.65 -4.83 -44.81
C GLY A 237 2.98 -5.38 -43.41
N ILE A 238 2.14 -5.07 -42.42
CA ILE A 238 2.31 -5.52 -41.04
C ILE A 238 2.18 -7.04 -40.88
N ALA A 239 1.54 -7.76 -41.80
CA ALA A 239 1.44 -9.23 -41.68
C ALA A 239 2.65 -9.97 -42.27
N SER A 240 3.60 -9.25 -42.89
CA SER A 240 4.83 -9.83 -43.41
C SER A 240 5.79 -10.24 -42.27
N SER A 241 6.74 -11.12 -42.57
CA SER A 241 7.63 -11.71 -41.56
C SER A 241 8.40 -10.64 -40.78
N PRO A 242 8.24 -10.53 -39.45
CA PRO A 242 8.88 -9.47 -38.66
C PRO A 242 10.38 -9.66 -38.46
N ILE A 243 10.85 -10.89 -38.59
CA ILE A 243 12.21 -11.26 -38.21
C ILE A 243 13.09 -11.17 -39.46
N VAL A 244 14.09 -10.29 -39.41
CA VAL A 244 15.10 -10.15 -40.47
C VAL A 244 15.84 -11.48 -40.64
N GLY A 245 15.55 -12.18 -41.75
CA GLY A 245 16.15 -13.47 -42.08
C GLY A 245 15.31 -14.71 -41.74
N ALA A 246 14.11 -14.56 -41.18
CA ALA A 246 13.16 -15.66 -40.97
C ALA A 246 12.42 -16.05 -42.27
N PRO A 247 11.80 -17.24 -42.31
CA PRO A 247 10.90 -17.61 -43.41
C PRO A 247 9.75 -16.62 -43.57
N ALA A 248 9.20 -16.54 -44.78
CA ALA A 248 8.03 -15.72 -45.06
C ALA A 248 6.82 -16.16 -44.21
N ALA A 249 5.89 -15.22 -43.98
CA ALA A 249 4.60 -15.53 -43.36
C ALA A 249 3.84 -16.54 -44.23
N THR A 250 3.21 -17.54 -43.60
CA THR A 250 2.49 -18.61 -44.30
C THR A 250 1.15 -18.90 -43.65
N TYR A 251 0.16 -19.23 -44.49
CA TYR A 251 -1.14 -19.74 -44.08
C TYR A 251 -1.34 -21.13 -44.68
N ASP A 252 -1.70 -22.10 -43.84
CA ASP A 252 -2.09 -23.43 -44.30
C ASP A 252 -3.63 -23.53 -44.37
N PRO A 253 -4.23 -23.54 -45.57
CA PRO A 253 -5.69 -23.59 -45.73
C PRO A 253 -6.32 -24.90 -45.25
N SER A 254 -5.53 -25.98 -45.09
CA SER A 254 -6.05 -27.28 -44.62
C SER A 254 -6.23 -27.33 -43.10
N SER A 255 -5.36 -26.64 -42.37
CA SER A 255 -5.39 -26.57 -40.90
C SER A 255 -5.91 -25.24 -40.36
N GLY A 256 -5.98 -24.20 -41.21
CA GLY A 256 -6.23 -22.83 -40.80
C GLY A 256 -5.04 -22.19 -40.05
N SER A 257 -3.87 -22.83 -40.00
CA SER A 257 -2.75 -22.35 -39.18
C SER A 257 -1.99 -21.21 -39.84
N CYS A 258 -1.66 -20.20 -39.04
CA CYS A 258 -0.79 -19.09 -39.43
C CYS A 258 0.61 -19.28 -38.83
N SER A 259 1.65 -18.88 -39.55
CA SER A 259 3.04 -18.92 -39.06
C SER A 259 3.87 -17.75 -39.59
N ASN A 260 4.88 -17.32 -38.81
CA ASN A 260 5.84 -16.26 -39.16
C ASN A 260 5.20 -14.90 -39.54
N THR A 261 4.11 -14.50 -38.87
CA THR A 261 3.42 -13.22 -39.11
C THR A 261 3.50 -12.30 -37.89
N TYR A 262 3.69 -10.99 -38.10
CA TYR A 262 3.88 -10.02 -37.03
C TYR A 262 2.59 -9.56 -36.34
N CYS A 263 1.41 -9.85 -36.92
CA CYS A 263 0.13 -9.55 -36.26
C CYS A 263 -0.08 -10.34 -34.94
N HIS A 264 0.59 -11.50 -34.80
CA HIS A 264 0.43 -12.41 -33.65
C HIS A 264 1.76 -13.06 -33.24
N ALA A 265 2.90 -12.44 -33.52
CA ALA A 265 4.20 -13.07 -33.23
C ALA A 265 4.33 -13.30 -31.72
N PRO A 266 4.25 -14.56 -31.24
CA PRO A 266 4.51 -14.86 -29.85
C PRO A 266 6.02 -14.73 -29.60
N ASP A 267 6.41 -14.55 -28.34
CA ASP A 267 7.81 -14.72 -28.00
C ASP A 267 8.16 -16.20 -28.15
N VAL A 268 8.73 -16.56 -29.31
CA VAL A 268 9.13 -17.93 -29.62
C VAL A 268 10.25 -18.45 -28.73
N SER A 269 10.86 -17.58 -27.92
CA SER A 269 11.86 -17.95 -26.93
C SER A 269 11.28 -18.26 -25.55
N ASP A 270 10.03 -17.87 -25.27
CA ASP A 270 9.36 -18.15 -24.00
C ASP A 270 8.79 -19.57 -23.99
N ALA A 271 9.38 -20.43 -23.15
CA ALA A 271 8.99 -21.84 -23.04
C ALA A 271 7.56 -22.04 -22.48
N ASN A 272 6.96 -21.01 -21.89
CA ASN A 272 5.64 -21.04 -21.27
C ASN A 272 4.51 -20.56 -22.20
N ALA A 273 4.82 -20.11 -23.42
CA ALA A 273 3.82 -19.76 -24.42
C ALA A 273 3.05 -21.02 -24.88
N THR A 274 1.72 -21.01 -24.75
CA THR A 274 0.87 -22.18 -25.02
C THR A 274 0.35 -22.27 -26.46
N GLN A 275 0.36 -21.15 -27.22
CA GLN A 275 -0.13 -21.11 -28.61
C GLN A 275 0.84 -20.40 -29.55
N LEU A 276 1.95 -21.07 -29.90
CA LEU A 276 2.96 -20.56 -30.84
C LEU A 276 2.49 -20.53 -32.31
N ALA A 277 1.34 -21.13 -32.64
CA ALA A 277 0.77 -21.18 -33.99
C ALA A 277 -0.76 -20.99 -33.95
N PRO A 278 -1.26 -19.74 -34.05
CA PRO A 278 -2.69 -19.46 -33.96
C PRO A 278 -3.47 -20.06 -35.14
N LEU A 279 -4.71 -20.48 -34.87
CA LEU A 279 -5.65 -21.04 -35.84
C LEU A 279 -6.66 -19.99 -36.29
N TRP A 280 -6.79 -19.79 -37.60
CA TRP A 280 -7.73 -18.86 -38.22
C TRP A 280 -9.20 -19.16 -37.91
N ASN A 281 -9.53 -20.39 -37.54
CA ASN A 281 -10.89 -20.83 -37.21
C ASN A 281 -10.95 -21.37 -35.77
N GLY A 282 -9.98 -21.02 -34.92
CA GLY A 282 -9.82 -21.59 -33.58
C GLY A 282 -10.94 -21.23 -32.62
N GLY A 283 -11.72 -20.17 -32.87
CA GLY A 283 -12.85 -19.75 -32.03
C GLY A 283 -12.48 -19.45 -30.57
N ALA A 284 -11.21 -19.31 -30.25
CA ALA A 284 -10.72 -19.18 -28.88
C ALA A 284 -10.28 -17.74 -28.61
N ALA A 285 -10.87 -17.14 -27.57
CA ALA A 285 -10.31 -15.96 -26.94
C ALA A 285 -8.89 -16.30 -26.47
N MET A 286 -7.89 -15.66 -27.08
CA MET A 286 -6.50 -15.76 -26.62
C MET A 286 -6.42 -15.15 -25.22
N ASP A 287 -5.79 -15.87 -24.30
CA ASP A 287 -5.37 -15.33 -23.00
C ASP A 287 -3.89 -14.90 -23.08
N CYS A 288 -3.37 -14.28 -22.02
CA CYS A 288 -1.98 -13.83 -21.99
C CYS A 288 -1.00 -15.00 -22.24
N THR A 289 -1.30 -16.17 -21.67
CA THR A 289 -0.48 -17.38 -21.81
C THR A 289 -0.46 -17.97 -23.22
N SER A 290 -1.34 -17.51 -24.10
CA SER A 290 -1.38 -17.93 -25.49
C SER A 290 -0.15 -17.44 -26.27
N CYS A 291 0.40 -16.27 -25.92
CA CYS A 291 1.50 -15.63 -26.65
C CYS A 291 2.86 -15.68 -25.94
N HIS A 292 2.87 -15.59 -24.61
CA HIS A 292 4.08 -15.65 -23.77
C HIS A 292 3.71 -16.22 -22.38
N GLY A 293 4.66 -16.53 -21.51
CA GLY A 293 4.40 -16.90 -20.13
C GLY A 293 3.75 -15.75 -19.35
N GLN A 294 2.90 -16.06 -18.38
CA GLN A 294 2.38 -15.06 -17.44
C GLN A 294 3.01 -15.33 -16.06
N PRO A 295 3.93 -14.47 -15.57
CA PRO A 295 4.69 -13.48 -16.33
C PRO A 295 5.76 -14.17 -17.25
N PRO A 296 6.44 -13.44 -18.16
CA PRO A 296 7.47 -14.05 -19.01
C PRO A 296 8.60 -14.66 -18.17
N GLU A 297 9.29 -15.67 -18.69
CA GLU A 297 10.19 -16.60 -17.94
C GLU A 297 11.19 -15.92 -16.97
N GLU A 298 11.66 -14.70 -17.28
CA GLU A 298 12.64 -13.95 -16.46
C GLU A 298 12.02 -13.04 -15.38
N HIS A 299 10.72 -13.12 -15.09
CA HIS A 299 10.03 -12.19 -14.19
C HIS A 299 9.74 -12.74 -12.78
N PRO A 300 9.89 -11.91 -11.74
CA PRO A 300 9.65 -12.31 -10.34
C PRO A 300 8.16 -12.35 -9.93
N GLY A 301 7.22 -11.93 -10.78
CA GLY A 301 5.79 -11.98 -10.44
C GLY A 301 4.81 -11.36 -11.43
N GLU A 302 3.52 -11.49 -11.12
CA GLU A 302 2.34 -11.15 -11.95
C GLU A 302 1.93 -9.66 -11.91
N ALA A 303 2.59 -8.83 -11.10
CA ALA A 303 2.21 -7.43 -10.91
C ALA A 303 2.78 -6.53 -12.02
N CYS A 304 2.36 -6.76 -13.27
CA CYS A 304 2.88 -6.07 -14.46
C CYS A 304 2.85 -4.54 -14.31
N GLY A 305 1.76 -4.03 -13.74
CA GLY A 305 1.59 -2.60 -13.49
C GLY A 305 2.48 -2.00 -12.42
N SER A 306 3.34 -2.76 -11.73
CA SER A 306 4.33 -2.18 -10.82
C SER A 306 5.54 -1.61 -11.58
N CYS A 307 5.86 -2.16 -12.76
CA CYS A 307 7.01 -1.73 -13.57
C CYS A 307 6.60 -1.21 -14.96
N HIS A 308 5.50 -1.72 -15.51
CA HIS A 308 5.02 -1.43 -16.87
C HIS A 308 3.75 -0.58 -16.87
N LEU A 309 3.64 0.43 -15.99
CA LEU A 309 2.43 1.27 -15.81
C LEU A 309 1.86 1.89 -17.10
N SER A 310 2.74 2.19 -18.08
CA SER A 310 2.35 2.73 -19.38
C SER A 310 1.67 1.69 -20.29
N VAL A 311 1.85 0.40 -20.01
CA VAL A 311 1.36 -0.74 -20.78
C VAL A 311 0.24 -1.47 -20.04
N SER A 312 0.39 -1.67 -18.73
CA SER A 312 -0.49 -2.47 -17.89
C SER A 312 -0.68 -1.84 -16.51
N THR A 313 -1.86 -2.01 -15.91
CA THR A 313 -2.14 -1.61 -14.50
C THR A 313 -2.36 -2.81 -13.58
N GLY A 314 -2.14 -4.03 -14.05
CA GLY A 314 -2.35 -5.27 -13.29
C GLY A 314 -2.10 -6.52 -14.13
N PRO A 315 -2.17 -7.73 -13.55
CA PRO A 315 -1.86 -8.98 -14.26
C PRO A 315 -2.63 -9.14 -15.58
N ASP A 316 -3.90 -8.72 -15.61
CA ASP A 316 -4.79 -8.93 -16.76
C ASP A 316 -5.37 -7.64 -17.35
N VAL A 317 -4.74 -6.48 -17.09
CA VAL A 317 -5.28 -5.17 -17.52
C VAL A 317 -4.27 -4.40 -18.36
N LEU A 318 -4.37 -4.53 -19.68
CA LEU A 318 -3.61 -3.73 -20.65
C LEU A 318 -4.26 -2.35 -20.87
N VAL A 319 -3.57 -1.29 -20.47
CA VAL A 319 -3.99 0.10 -20.73
C VAL A 319 -3.52 0.62 -22.09
N ASN A 320 -2.38 0.12 -22.58
CA ASN A 320 -1.85 0.48 -23.90
C ASN A 320 -1.46 -0.77 -24.71
N LYS A 321 -2.45 -1.28 -25.44
CA LYS A 321 -2.32 -2.46 -26.32
C LYS A 321 -1.30 -2.25 -27.44
N THR A 322 -1.09 -1.00 -27.88
CA THR A 322 -0.12 -0.71 -28.95
C THR A 322 1.31 -0.81 -28.46
N LEU A 323 1.59 -0.37 -27.21
CA LEU A 323 2.90 -0.58 -26.61
C LEU A 323 3.14 -2.07 -26.31
N HIS A 324 2.13 -2.77 -25.80
CA HIS A 324 2.28 -4.21 -25.51
C HIS A 324 2.69 -5.06 -26.72
N LEU A 325 2.21 -4.74 -27.93
CA LEU A 325 2.43 -5.53 -29.15
C LEU A 325 3.55 -5.00 -30.07
N ASN A 326 4.34 -4.01 -29.63
CA ASN A 326 5.35 -3.39 -30.51
C ASN A 326 6.68 -4.17 -30.58
N GLY A 327 6.87 -5.18 -29.73
CA GLY A 327 8.10 -5.99 -29.63
C GLY A 327 9.24 -5.32 -28.83
N SER A 328 8.93 -4.33 -28.00
CA SER A 328 9.84 -3.67 -27.07
C SER A 328 9.31 -3.83 -25.63
N VAL A 329 10.18 -3.63 -24.64
CA VAL A 329 9.81 -3.63 -23.21
C VAL A 329 9.84 -2.20 -22.69
N GLU A 330 8.72 -1.72 -22.18
CA GLU A 330 8.52 -0.35 -21.73
C GLU A 330 8.51 -0.29 -20.21
N PHE A 331 9.44 0.48 -19.64
CA PHE A 331 9.40 0.86 -18.23
C PHE A 331 8.68 2.21 -18.07
N ALA A 332 8.09 2.46 -16.90
CA ALA A 332 7.39 3.71 -16.62
C ALA A 332 8.34 4.94 -16.64
N ASP A 333 8.37 5.67 -17.76
CA ASP A 333 8.88 7.04 -18.01
C ASP A 333 10.25 7.51 -17.45
N SER A 334 11.01 6.67 -16.74
CA SER A 334 12.37 7.00 -16.27
C SER A 334 13.19 5.73 -15.96
N SER A 335 14.51 5.83 -16.12
CA SER A 335 15.48 4.84 -15.64
C SER A 335 15.76 4.96 -14.13
N ASP A 336 14.97 5.75 -13.42
CA ASP A 336 15.19 6.05 -12.01
C ASP A 336 14.47 5.02 -11.14
N CYS A 337 15.03 4.68 -9.97
CA CYS A 337 14.49 3.63 -9.09
C CYS A 337 13.01 3.88 -8.71
N GLY A 338 12.62 5.16 -8.61
CA GLY A 338 11.26 5.63 -8.36
C GLY A 338 10.21 5.23 -9.39
N ALA A 339 10.61 4.72 -10.56
CA ALA A 339 9.69 4.24 -11.59
C ALA A 339 8.95 2.97 -11.16
N CYS A 340 9.60 2.12 -10.35
CA CYS A 340 9.06 0.82 -9.95
C CYS A 340 8.68 0.79 -8.46
N HIS A 341 9.49 1.41 -7.60
CA HIS A 341 9.26 1.44 -6.15
C HIS A 341 9.68 2.78 -5.55
N GLY A 342 9.02 3.16 -4.47
CA GLY A 342 9.25 4.44 -3.80
C GLY A 342 8.75 5.64 -4.58
N ALA A 343 9.19 6.83 -4.17
CA ALA A 343 8.83 8.08 -4.80
C ALA A 343 10.06 8.96 -5.06
N GLY A 344 10.06 9.65 -6.21
CA GLY A 344 11.16 10.52 -6.63
C GLY A 344 12.44 9.76 -7.02
N ASP A 345 13.53 10.51 -7.16
CA ASP A 345 14.81 9.98 -7.68
C ASP A 345 15.46 8.93 -6.75
N ASP A 346 15.15 8.96 -5.44
CA ASP A 346 15.75 8.07 -4.43
C ASP A 346 15.14 6.66 -4.41
N GLY A 347 13.98 6.44 -5.06
CA GLY A 347 13.32 5.13 -5.13
C GLY A 347 12.92 4.50 -3.80
N ALA A 348 12.90 5.27 -2.70
CA ALA A 348 12.64 4.72 -1.38
C ALA A 348 11.13 4.67 -1.06
N PRO A 349 10.62 3.56 -0.50
CA PRO A 349 9.24 3.48 -0.02
C PRO A 349 8.89 4.58 0.99
N PRO A 350 7.65 5.09 1.00
CA PRO A 350 6.49 4.64 0.23
C PRO A 350 6.34 5.23 -1.19
N PRO A 351 5.60 4.56 -2.10
CA PRO A 351 4.99 3.24 -1.93
C PRO A 351 5.99 2.10 -2.13
N ASP A 352 5.69 0.90 -1.61
CA ASP A 352 6.42 -0.32 -2.01
C ASP A 352 5.90 -0.90 -3.34
N LEU A 353 6.50 -2.00 -3.82
CA LEU A 353 6.11 -2.68 -5.07
C LEU A 353 4.65 -3.19 -5.09
N SER A 354 4.01 -3.31 -3.92
CA SER A 354 2.60 -3.69 -3.77
C SER A 354 1.68 -2.48 -3.58
N GLY A 355 2.20 -1.26 -3.74
CA GLY A 355 1.44 -0.01 -3.58
C GLY A 355 1.14 0.36 -2.12
N ARG A 356 1.73 -0.33 -1.13
CA ARG A 356 1.52 -0.02 0.29
C ARG A 356 2.32 1.23 0.67
N ASP A 357 1.73 2.08 1.50
CA ASP A 357 2.31 3.37 1.90
C ASP A 357 2.42 3.58 3.42
N THR A 358 2.06 2.57 4.21
CA THR A 358 2.03 2.63 5.68
C THR A 358 3.25 1.97 6.31
N THR A 359 3.76 2.53 7.41
CA THR A 359 5.01 2.08 8.05
C THR A 359 4.89 0.74 8.82
N ASP A 360 3.69 0.16 8.90
CA ASP A 360 3.41 -1.07 9.66
C ASP A 360 3.84 -2.35 8.94
N VAL A 361 4.29 -2.25 7.68
CA VAL A 361 4.84 -3.36 6.89
C VAL A 361 6.35 -3.18 6.68
N PRO A 362 7.16 -4.25 6.70
CA PRO A 362 8.63 -4.14 6.58
C PRO A 362 9.11 -3.49 5.29
N SER A 363 8.36 -3.68 4.20
CA SER A 363 8.65 -3.12 2.88
C SER A 363 8.55 -1.59 2.80
N VAL A 364 7.78 -0.96 3.70
CA VAL A 364 7.73 0.50 3.83
C VAL A 364 8.50 0.94 5.07
N GLY A 365 8.10 0.45 6.24
CA GLY A 365 8.76 0.66 7.52
C GLY A 365 9.18 2.12 7.77
N LEU A 366 10.37 2.28 8.32
CA LEU A 366 10.93 3.58 8.70
C LEU A 366 11.87 4.18 7.63
N HIS A 367 11.78 3.79 6.35
CA HIS A 367 12.66 4.30 5.29
C HIS A 367 12.71 5.83 5.25
N ALA A 368 11.55 6.48 5.14
CA ALA A 368 11.44 7.93 5.01
C ALA A 368 12.10 8.70 6.17
N VAL A 369 11.99 8.20 7.42
CA VAL A 369 12.59 8.88 8.58
C VAL A 369 14.11 8.67 8.67
N HIS A 370 14.63 7.57 8.14
CA HIS A 370 16.07 7.34 8.08
C HIS A 370 16.73 8.18 6.98
N LEU A 371 16.10 8.25 5.80
CA LEU A 371 16.60 9.03 4.68
C LEU A 371 16.56 10.54 4.91
N THR A 372 15.54 11.03 5.62
CA THR A 372 15.40 12.48 5.88
C THR A 372 15.95 12.92 7.23
N ALA A 373 16.21 11.97 8.15
CA ALA A 373 16.72 12.18 9.50
C ALA A 373 16.06 13.37 10.25
N PRO A 374 14.71 13.45 10.33
CA PRO A 374 14.02 14.64 10.84
C PRO A 374 14.26 14.86 12.35
N GLY A 375 14.65 13.80 13.07
CA GLY A 375 14.98 13.83 14.49
C GLY A 375 16.37 14.42 14.81
N ARG A 376 17.25 14.61 13.81
CA ARG A 376 18.60 15.21 13.97
C ARG A 376 19.53 14.51 14.96
N ILE A 377 19.20 13.27 15.30
CA ILE A 377 20.00 12.38 16.14
C ILE A 377 20.97 11.52 15.30
N SER A 378 20.87 11.62 13.98
CA SER A 378 21.81 11.09 13.01
C SER A 378 21.85 12.02 11.81
N ASP A 379 22.85 11.83 10.95
CA ASP A 379 22.76 12.28 9.57
C ASP A 379 21.77 11.38 8.79
N PRO A 380 21.30 11.81 7.60
CA PRO A 380 20.61 10.96 6.63
C PRO A 380 21.31 9.60 6.43
N ILE A 381 20.56 8.52 6.57
CA ILE A 381 21.05 7.15 6.41
C ILE A 381 20.69 6.68 5.00
N GLY A 382 21.71 6.39 4.18
CA GLY A 382 21.54 5.89 2.81
C GLY A 382 21.09 4.43 2.76
N CYS A 383 20.50 4.03 1.63
CA CYS A 383 19.99 2.67 1.41
C CYS A 383 21.08 1.60 1.56
N ASN A 384 22.32 1.94 1.19
CA ASN A 384 23.48 1.07 1.30
C ASN A 384 23.84 0.72 2.75
N GLU A 385 23.26 1.37 3.76
CA GLU A 385 23.45 0.96 5.15
C GLU A 385 22.69 -0.31 5.52
N CYS A 386 21.64 -0.65 4.78
CA CYS A 386 20.84 -1.85 5.02
C CYS A 386 20.95 -2.86 3.87
N HIS A 387 20.99 -2.38 2.64
CA HIS A 387 20.88 -3.20 1.43
C HIS A 387 22.11 -3.06 0.54
N VAL A 388 22.22 -3.92 -0.48
CA VAL A 388 23.06 -3.64 -1.65
C VAL A 388 22.21 -2.83 -2.62
N VAL A 389 22.64 -1.63 -2.96
CA VAL A 389 21.91 -0.77 -3.91
C VAL A 389 22.34 -1.15 -5.34
N PRO A 390 21.43 -1.65 -6.18
CA PRO A 390 21.75 -1.99 -7.56
C PRO A 390 22.07 -0.73 -8.37
N THR A 391 22.98 -0.86 -9.34
CA THR A 391 23.34 0.24 -10.25
C THR A 391 22.52 0.23 -11.54
N GLU A 392 21.95 -0.92 -11.88
CA GLU A 392 21.11 -1.16 -13.06
C GLU A 392 19.96 -2.08 -12.65
N VAL A 393 18.86 -2.05 -13.40
CA VAL A 393 17.63 -2.78 -13.07
C VAL A 393 17.82 -4.30 -13.13
N ASP A 394 18.70 -4.81 -14.00
CA ASP A 394 19.00 -6.24 -14.17
C ASP A 394 20.22 -6.73 -13.35
N ALA A 395 20.70 -5.91 -12.41
CA ALA A 395 21.81 -6.30 -11.55
C ALA A 395 21.46 -7.56 -10.74
N PRO A 396 22.37 -8.56 -10.64
CA PRO A 396 22.14 -9.76 -9.85
C PRO A 396 21.78 -9.44 -8.39
N GLY A 397 20.73 -10.08 -7.89
CA GLY A 397 20.14 -9.83 -6.58
C GLY A 397 19.08 -8.72 -6.53
N HIS A 398 18.66 -8.14 -7.66
CA HIS A 398 17.62 -7.10 -7.71
C HIS A 398 16.25 -7.64 -8.17
N LEU A 399 16.10 -8.04 -9.44
CA LEU A 399 14.84 -8.59 -9.98
C LEU A 399 14.78 -10.12 -9.96
N ASP A 400 15.91 -10.78 -9.73
CA ASP A 400 16.10 -12.23 -9.71
C ASP A 400 16.10 -12.82 -8.28
N SER A 401 15.68 -12.04 -7.29
CA SER A 401 15.56 -12.45 -5.88
C SER A 401 14.13 -12.25 -5.35
N ASP A 402 13.76 -13.06 -4.35
CA ASP A 402 12.44 -12.98 -3.71
C ASP A 402 12.30 -11.70 -2.88
N SER A 403 11.18 -11.00 -3.02
CA SER A 403 10.84 -9.86 -2.15
C SER A 403 10.55 -10.31 -0.69
N PRO A 404 10.83 -9.49 0.34
CA PRO A 404 11.46 -8.16 0.29
C PRO A 404 13.01 -8.22 0.24
N ALA A 405 13.63 -7.11 -0.18
CA ALA A 405 15.08 -6.98 -0.27
C ALA A 405 15.82 -7.39 1.01
N GLU A 406 16.93 -8.12 0.87
CA GLU A 406 17.69 -8.64 2.00
C GLU A 406 18.46 -7.54 2.74
N VAL A 407 18.53 -7.65 4.06
CA VAL A 407 19.12 -6.66 4.97
C VAL A 407 20.41 -7.21 5.60
N PHE A 408 21.46 -6.38 5.69
CA PHE A 408 22.77 -6.69 6.31
C PHE A 408 23.43 -7.97 5.76
N LEU A 409 23.64 -8.00 4.44
CA LEU A 409 24.17 -9.16 3.72
C LEU A 409 25.65 -9.51 4.02
N GLY A 410 26.37 -8.68 4.80
CA GLY A 410 27.80 -8.87 5.07
C GLY A 410 28.68 -8.79 3.81
N VAL A 411 28.14 -8.22 2.74
CA VAL A 411 28.82 -8.01 1.45
C VAL A 411 29.40 -6.60 1.38
N ALA A 412 30.53 -6.46 0.68
CA ALA A 412 31.21 -5.18 0.53
C ALA A 412 30.28 -4.13 -0.12
N GLY A 413 30.08 -3.00 0.56
CA GLY A 413 29.21 -1.91 0.11
C GLY A 413 27.87 -1.83 0.85
N SER A 414 27.47 -2.88 1.58
CA SER A 414 26.31 -2.88 2.47
C SER A 414 26.73 -2.71 3.94
N GLY A 415 26.06 -1.84 4.68
CA GLY A 415 26.23 -1.62 6.12
C GLY A 415 27.56 -1.03 6.61
N PRO A 416 28.27 -0.14 5.88
CA PRO A 416 29.56 0.37 6.35
C PRO A 416 29.45 1.19 7.65
N ILE A 417 28.35 1.91 7.88
CA ILE A 417 28.05 2.53 9.17
C ILE A 417 27.47 1.47 10.12
N ALA A 418 26.51 0.64 9.65
CA ALA A 418 25.86 -0.41 10.44
C ALA A 418 26.84 -1.33 11.21
N SER A 419 27.97 -1.67 10.59
CA SER A 419 29.04 -2.51 11.14
C SER A 419 30.19 -1.73 11.79
N ALA A 420 30.12 -0.41 11.86
CA ALA A 420 31.19 0.39 12.45
C ALA A 420 31.35 0.08 13.95
N ARG A 421 32.54 0.38 14.49
CA ARG A 421 32.94 0.08 15.87
C ARG A 421 32.85 -1.40 16.28
N GLY A 422 32.93 -2.32 15.32
CA GLY A 422 32.88 -3.77 15.58
C GLY A 422 31.47 -4.28 15.89
N ALA A 423 30.45 -3.53 15.48
CA ALA A 423 29.07 -3.99 15.50
C ALA A 423 28.86 -5.13 14.49
N GLU A 424 28.10 -6.14 14.87
CA GLU A 424 27.74 -7.29 14.03
C GLU A 424 26.24 -7.25 13.76
N PRO A 425 25.78 -6.39 12.83
CA PRO A 425 24.37 -6.08 12.64
C PRO A 425 23.58 -7.32 12.20
N THR A 426 22.43 -7.53 12.80
CA THR A 426 21.50 -8.60 12.43
C THR A 426 20.10 -8.07 12.22
N TYR A 427 19.37 -8.71 11.31
CA TYR A 427 17.97 -8.44 11.04
C TYR A 427 17.16 -9.74 11.13
N GLU A 428 16.05 -9.71 11.85
CA GLU A 428 15.08 -10.81 11.94
C GLU A 428 13.82 -10.45 11.13
N PRO A 429 13.66 -11.01 9.92
CA PRO A 429 12.58 -10.64 9.01
C PRO A 429 11.17 -10.86 9.59
N GLY A 430 10.96 -11.95 10.34
CA GLY A 430 9.63 -12.29 10.87
C GLY A 430 9.15 -11.33 11.96
N ALA A 431 10.08 -10.70 12.68
CA ALA A 431 9.78 -9.72 13.72
C ALA A 431 9.98 -8.27 13.26
N ALA A 432 10.54 -8.06 12.07
CA ALA A 432 11.01 -6.77 11.58
C ALA A 432 11.91 -6.05 12.60
N THR A 433 12.85 -6.78 13.19
CA THR A 433 13.74 -6.24 14.23
C THR A 433 15.21 -6.28 13.84
N CYS A 434 15.92 -5.19 14.11
CA CYS A 434 17.36 -5.07 13.98
C CYS A 434 18.02 -5.16 15.36
N ALA A 435 19.16 -5.84 15.45
CA ALA A 435 19.98 -5.91 16.67
C ALA A 435 21.45 -5.72 16.32
N ASN A 436 22.26 -5.32 17.32
CA ASN A 436 23.70 -5.14 17.18
C ASN A 436 24.11 -4.19 16.03
N VAL A 437 23.27 -3.19 15.74
CA VAL A 437 23.50 -2.19 14.68
C VAL A 437 24.19 -0.95 15.26
N TYR A 438 25.11 -0.36 14.49
CA TYR A 438 25.67 0.96 14.76
C TYR A 438 25.22 1.95 13.67
N CYS A 439 24.46 2.99 14.00
CA CYS A 439 24.12 4.04 13.02
C CYS A 439 24.71 5.38 13.42
N HIS A 440 24.62 5.71 14.71
CA HIS A 440 25.11 6.96 15.28
C HIS A 440 25.37 6.75 16.76
N GLY A 441 25.99 7.75 17.41
CA GLY A 441 26.23 7.68 18.84
C GLY A 441 27.23 6.59 19.24
N ALA A 442 27.17 6.20 20.52
CA ALA A 442 27.88 5.07 21.11
C ALA A 442 29.42 5.06 20.98
N GLY A 443 30.08 5.95 21.72
CA GLY A 443 31.46 5.72 22.17
C GLY A 443 31.57 4.53 23.12
N ASP A 444 32.78 4.21 23.59
CA ASP A 444 33.05 3.05 24.48
C ASP A 444 32.23 3.05 25.78
N GLY A 445 31.68 4.21 26.19
CA GLY A 445 30.88 4.36 27.40
C GLY A 445 29.49 3.72 27.36
N LEU A 446 28.85 3.58 26.19
CA LEU A 446 27.47 3.08 26.09
C LEU A 446 27.39 1.56 26.27
N GLY A 447 28.41 0.83 25.82
CA GLY A 447 28.47 -0.64 25.95
C GLY A 447 28.65 -1.12 27.40
N ASN A 448 29.09 -0.23 28.29
CA ASN A 448 29.25 -0.53 29.72
C ASN A 448 27.99 -0.22 30.54
N ASP A 449 26.95 0.34 29.91
CA ASP A 449 25.67 0.58 30.57
C ASP A 449 24.81 -0.68 30.54
N THR A 450 24.57 -1.24 31.71
CA THR A 450 23.82 -2.50 31.92
C THR A 450 22.37 -2.25 32.31
N SER A 451 21.87 -1.02 32.14
CA SER A 451 20.49 -0.68 32.45
C SER A 451 19.49 -1.59 31.71
N PRO A 452 18.50 -2.18 32.40
CA PRO A 452 17.47 -3.00 31.76
C PRO A 452 16.51 -2.19 30.88
N THR A 453 16.55 -0.85 30.95
CA THR A 453 15.72 0.02 30.09
C THR A 453 16.31 0.23 28.70
N ARG A 454 17.62 -0.04 28.54
CA ARG A 454 18.32 0.13 27.27
C ARG A 454 17.75 -0.84 26.24
N ARG A 455 17.47 -0.33 25.04
CA ARG A 455 17.03 -1.13 23.89
C ARG A 455 18.25 -1.61 23.11
N GLU A 456 18.37 -2.93 23.02
CA GLU A 456 19.36 -3.59 22.15
C GLU A 456 18.76 -4.03 20.81
N VAL A 457 17.42 -4.16 20.79
CA VAL A 457 16.64 -4.60 19.64
C VAL A 457 15.67 -3.49 19.25
N TRP A 458 15.73 -3.09 17.98
CA TRP A 458 14.91 -2.02 17.40
C TRP A 458 13.95 -2.62 16.37
N ASN A 459 12.67 -2.30 16.47
CA ASN A 459 11.67 -2.67 15.49
C ASN A 459 11.60 -1.64 14.35
N TRP A 460 11.62 -2.11 13.11
CA TRP A 460 11.64 -1.36 11.87
C TRP A 460 10.26 -0.83 11.43
N THR A 461 9.16 -1.45 11.89
CA THR A 461 7.79 -1.07 11.49
C THR A 461 7.06 -0.26 12.55
N THR A 462 7.72 0.01 13.67
CA THR A 462 7.15 0.76 14.79
C THR A 462 7.46 2.26 14.61
N PRO A 463 6.45 3.13 14.42
CA PRO A 463 6.68 4.56 14.24
C PRO A 463 7.44 5.18 15.43
N ALA A 464 8.34 6.13 15.17
CA ALA A 464 9.05 6.84 16.25
C ALA A 464 8.09 7.48 17.28
N SER A 465 6.88 7.86 16.85
CA SER A 465 5.83 8.45 17.69
C SER A 465 5.24 7.50 18.74
N THR A 466 5.49 6.19 18.66
CA THR A 466 4.99 5.21 19.65
C THR A 466 5.96 4.96 20.80
N GLY A 467 7.00 5.81 20.97
CA GLY A 467 7.85 5.83 22.16
C GLY A 467 9.07 4.90 22.12
N GLN A 468 9.52 4.53 20.92
CA GLN A 468 10.73 3.72 20.76
C GLN A 468 12.01 4.53 21.07
N LEU A 469 12.00 5.83 20.75
CA LEU A 469 13.03 6.81 21.10
C LEU A 469 12.55 7.70 22.24
N VAL A 470 12.86 7.29 23.46
CA VAL A 470 12.57 8.03 24.71
C VAL A 470 13.81 8.00 25.60
N CYS A 471 13.99 8.97 26.49
CA CYS A 471 15.06 8.88 27.49
C CYS A 471 14.98 7.53 28.22
N GLY A 472 16.10 6.82 28.33
CA GLY A 472 16.14 5.45 28.82
C GLY A 472 16.31 4.38 27.72
N SER A 473 15.97 4.68 26.46
CA SER A 473 16.01 3.70 25.36
C SER A 473 17.41 3.45 24.83
N CYS A 474 18.33 4.42 24.91
CA CYS A 474 19.70 4.27 24.42
C CYS A 474 20.69 3.91 25.55
N HIS A 475 20.50 4.52 26.71
CA HIS A 475 21.22 4.30 27.96
C HIS A 475 20.24 4.42 29.13
N GLY A 476 20.59 3.89 30.32
CA GLY A 476 19.84 4.08 31.55
C GLY A 476 19.68 5.55 31.92
N THR A 477 18.64 5.88 32.67
CA THR A 477 18.42 7.25 33.17
C THR A 477 18.43 7.26 34.69
N PRO A 478 19.60 7.42 35.34
CA PRO A 478 20.95 7.66 34.77
C PRO A 478 21.62 6.37 34.25
N PRO A 479 22.74 6.46 33.49
CA PRO A 479 23.54 5.30 33.11
C PRO A 479 24.03 4.51 34.33
N THR A 480 24.30 3.21 34.20
CA THR A 480 24.84 2.40 35.33
C THR A 480 26.34 2.58 35.57
N THR A 481 26.99 3.52 34.90
CA THR A 481 28.44 3.74 35.01
C THR A 481 28.75 4.69 36.16
N GLU A 482 29.72 4.34 37.00
CA GLU A 482 30.21 5.23 38.07
C GLU A 482 30.66 6.59 37.49
N PRO A 483 30.37 7.73 38.15
CA PRO A 483 29.81 7.88 39.51
C PRO A 483 28.27 8.04 39.56
N HIS A 484 27.52 7.51 38.59
CA HIS A 484 26.06 7.61 38.59
C HIS A 484 25.41 6.63 39.58
N TYR A 485 24.47 7.12 40.39
CA TYR A 485 23.69 6.29 41.31
C TYR A 485 22.21 6.22 40.90
N PRO A 486 21.50 5.10 41.12
CA PRO A 486 20.11 4.93 40.72
C PRO A 486 19.11 5.96 41.28
N SER A 487 19.49 6.68 42.34
CA SER A 487 18.68 7.72 42.97
C SER A 487 18.72 9.07 42.24
N MET A 488 19.60 9.27 41.27
CA MET A 488 19.67 10.51 40.49
C MET A 488 18.45 10.66 39.59
N SER A 489 17.89 11.87 39.52
CA SER A 489 16.73 12.18 38.68
C SER A 489 17.13 12.81 37.36
N ILE A 490 16.26 12.76 36.35
CA ILE A 490 16.51 13.37 35.04
C ILE A 490 16.70 14.90 35.10
N ALA A 491 16.10 15.56 36.10
CA ALA A 491 16.29 16.99 36.35
C ALA A 491 17.72 17.30 36.85
N SER A 492 18.33 16.34 37.54
CA SER A 492 19.68 16.45 38.10
C SER A 492 20.76 16.35 37.02
N CYS A 493 20.47 15.79 35.84
CA CYS A 493 21.46 15.60 34.78
C CYS A 493 22.08 16.93 34.33
N SER A 494 21.30 18.02 34.27
CA SER A 494 21.80 19.33 33.84
C SER A 494 22.82 19.97 34.80
N ALA A 495 22.90 19.51 36.05
CA ALA A 495 23.91 20.00 36.99
C ALA A 495 25.33 19.60 36.56
N CYS A 496 25.47 18.38 36.05
CA CYS A 496 26.75 17.85 35.57
C CYS A 496 26.89 17.95 34.05
N HIS A 497 25.81 17.82 33.30
CA HIS A 497 25.79 17.71 31.84
C HIS A 497 25.13 18.91 31.14
N ALA A 498 25.33 20.13 31.67
CA ALA A 498 24.65 21.34 31.22
C ALA A 498 24.81 21.66 29.71
N ASP A 499 25.92 21.21 29.10
CA ASP A 499 26.20 21.41 27.68
C ASP A 499 25.45 20.44 26.76
N THR A 500 24.92 19.33 27.29
CA THR A 500 24.25 18.28 26.51
C THR A 500 22.78 18.12 26.87
N VAL A 501 22.35 18.48 28.08
CA VAL A 501 20.95 18.42 28.52
C VAL A 501 20.52 19.69 29.25
N THR A 502 19.25 20.08 29.05
CA THR A 502 18.63 21.23 29.71
C THR A 502 18.16 20.89 31.13
N THR A 503 17.80 21.91 31.92
CA THR A 503 17.23 21.75 33.28
C THR A 503 15.93 20.94 33.33
N PHE A 504 15.28 20.73 32.19
CA PHE A 504 14.08 19.90 32.06
C PHE A 504 14.39 18.48 31.56
N GLY A 505 15.66 18.11 31.43
CA GLY A 505 16.08 16.79 30.94
C GLY A 505 16.01 16.60 29.42
N GLN A 506 15.79 17.67 28.65
CA GLN A 506 15.78 17.61 27.18
C GLN A 506 17.19 17.70 26.60
N ILE A 507 17.46 16.96 25.52
CA ILE A 507 18.72 17.05 24.77
C ILE A 507 18.90 18.46 24.20
N ARG A 508 20.09 19.02 24.39
CA ARG A 508 20.45 20.34 23.88
C ARG A 508 20.96 20.25 22.45
N PHE A 509 20.41 21.08 21.58
CA PHE A 509 20.88 21.29 20.20
C PHE A 509 21.45 22.70 20.04
N VAL A 510 22.61 22.84 19.40
CA VAL A 510 23.28 24.11 19.10
C VAL A 510 23.60 24.12 17.61
N ASP A 511 23.12 25.14 16.89
CA ASP A 511 23.21 25.26 15.42
C ASP A 511 22.77 24.00 14.67
N GLY A 512 21.91 23.23 15.31
CA GLY A 512 21.35 22.04 14.73
C GLY A 512 22.05 20.72 14.96
N ALA A 513 23.19 20.74 15.64
CA ALA A 513 23.89 19.55 16.10
C ALA A 513 23.70 19.40 17.62
N THR A 514 23.97 18.21 18.14
CA THR A 514 24.02 17.95 19.57
C THR A 514 25.30 17.24 19.95
N ARG A 515 25.86 17.58 21.12
CA ARG A 515 26.99 16.86 21.70
C ARG A 515 26.57 15.59 22.44
N HIS A 516 25.29 15.45 22.77
CA HIS A 516 24.80 14.34 23.60
C HIS A 516 25.09 12.94 23.00
N ILE A 517 25.24 12.85 21.68
CA ILE A 517 25.47 11.61 20.93
C ILE A 517 26.81 11.61 20.17
N ASN A 518 27.78 12.44 20.56
CA ASN A 518 29.11 12.45 19.93
C ASN A 518 30.04 11.33 20.48
N GLY A 519 29.57 10.55 21.45
CA GLY A 519 30.33 9.47 22.10
C GLY A 519 31.30 9.95 23.20
N VAL A 520 31.26 11.23 23.59
CA VAL A 520 32.06 11.83 24.65
C VAL A 520 31.13 12.30 25.77
N ALA A 521 31.42 11.91 27.01
CA ALA A 521 30.67 12.40 28.17
C ALA A 521 31.15 13.80 28.55
N ASP A 522 30.38 14.83 28.19
CA ASP A 522 30.66 16.22 28.57
C ASP A 522 30.16 16.47 30.01
N VAL A 523 31.08 16.67 30.95
CA VAL A 523 30.79 17.00 32.36
C VAL A 523 31.36 18.38 32.70
N VAL A 524 30.54 19.24 33.30
CA VAL A 524 31.00 20.52 33.85
C VAL A 524 31.70 20.25 35.19
N ALA A 525 33.02 20.08 35.14
CA ALA A 525 33.84 20.01 36.36
C ALA A 525 34.00 21.42 36.94
N SER A 526 33.20 21.74 37.96
CA SER A 526 33.32 22.97 38.73
C SER A 526 33.96 22.67 40.09
N GLU A 527 35.00 23.41 40.47
CA GLU A 527 35.52 23.43 41.85
C GLU A 527 34.60 24.23 42.80
N ASP A 528 33.59 24.91 42.26
CA ASP A 528 32.58 25.62 43.06
C ASP A 528 31.46 24.66 43.46
N CYS A 529 31.45 24.27 44.74
CA CYS A 529 30.43 23.42 45.35
C CYS A 529 29.00 23.99 45.21
N SER A 530 28.87 25.32 45.06
CA SER A 530 27.57 25.99 44.87
C SER A 530 26.89 25.69 43.53
N LEU A 531 27.59 25.02 42.61
CA LEU A 531 27.04 24.53 41.35
C LEU A 531 25.99 23.43 41.58
N CYS A 532 26.24 22.53 42.53
CA CYS A 532 25.38 21.36 42.77
C CYS A 532 24.43 21.60 43.95
N HIS A 533 24.93 22.09 45.10
CA HIS A 533 24.14 22.37 46.31
C HIS A 533 24.46 23.73 46.88
N GLY A 534 23.50 24.35 47.55
CA GLY A 534 23.70 25.69 48.05
C GLY A 534 23.11 26.74 47.12
N GLY A 535 23.79 27.88 47.03
CA GLY A 535 23.43 28.95 46.12
C GLY A 535 24.50 30.02 46.05
N PRO A 536 24.21 31.17 45.42
CA PRO A 536 25.21 32.21 45.16
C PRO A 536 25.92 32.78 46.41
N ALA A 537 25.34 32.57 47.59
CA ALA A 537 25.91 33.03 48.85
C ALA A 537 26.93 32.04 49.45
N ASN A 538 26.68 30.73 49.36
CA ASN A 538 27.55 29.67 49.87
C ASN A 538 27.05 28.28 49.41
N ALA A 539 27.92 27.28 49.53
CA ALA A 539 27.65 25.89 49.16
C ALA A 539 26.75 25.12 50.14
N ALA A 540 26.39 25.71 51.28
CA ALA A 540 25.45 25.07 52.19
C ALA A 540 24.03 25.31 51.71
N PRO A 541 23.11 24.34 51.74
CA PRO A 541 21.77 24.51 51.20
C PRO A 541 21.01 25.72 51.78
N PRO A 542 20.66 26.75 50.98
CA PRO A 542 19.30 27.25 50.99
C PRO A 542 18.42 26.42 50.02
N VAL A 543 19.04 25.67 49.09
CA VAL A 543 18.44 24.76 48.12
C VAL A 543 19.16 23.42 48.21
N ASP A 544 18.44 22.33 48.42
CA ASP A 544 19.02 20.97 48.42
C ASP A 544 19.19 20.39 47.00
N LEU A 545 19.76 19.17 46.90
CA LEU A 545 19.91 18.38 45.66
C LEU A 545 18.63 18.32 44.80
N GLN A 546 17.46 18.36 45.45
CA GLN A 546 16.14 18.19 44.82
C GLN A 546 15.45 19.54 44.57
N GLY A 547 16.14 20.66 44.80
CA GLY A 547 15.58 21.99 44.61
C GLY A 547 14.71 22.49 45.76
N ASN A 548 14.62 21.77 46.88
CA ASN A 548 13.81 22.19 48.01
C ASN A 548 14.49 23.30 48.81
N ILE A 549 13.67 24.23 49.32
CA ILE A 549 14.14 25.39 50.11
C ILE A 549 13.60 25.44 51.54
N SER A 550 12.80 24.45 51.93
CA SER A 550 12.13 24.44 53.24
C SER A 550 13.08 24.02 54.34
N THR A 551 13.31 24.88 55.34
CA THR A 551 14.13 24.56 56.52
C THR A 551 13.54 23.45 57.39
N GLN A 552 12.30 23.02 57.13
CA GLN A 552 11.67 21.87 57.80
C GLN A 552 12.17 20.52 57.26
N LEU A 553 12.88 20.52 56.13
CA LEU A 553 13.51 19.32 55.58
C LEU A 553 14.91 19.17 56.14
N ARG A 554 15.29 17.95 56.54
CA ARG A 554 16.63 17.65 57.05
C ARG A 554 17.76 17.99 56.07
N THR A 555 17.46 17.98 54.77
CA THR A 555 18.37 18.33 53.67
C THR A 555 18.67 19.82 53.56
N VAL A 556 17.78 20.69 54.07
CA VAL A 556 17.98 22.15 54.11
C VAL A 556 18.26 22.62 55.53
N GLY A 557 17.34 22.34 56.46
CA GLY A 557 17.51 22.57 57.89
C GLY A 557 17.99 23.96 58.29
N LEU A 558 18.80 24.01 59.35
CA LEU A 558 19.37 25.23 59.93
C LEU A 558 20.75 25.59 59.37
N HIS A 559 21.16 25.09 58.19
CA HIS A 559 22.50 25.34 57.62
C HIS A 559 22.87 26.83 57.59
N GLN A 560 21.98 27.66 57.03
CA GLN A 560 22.23 29.11 56.93
C GLN A 560 22.32 29.80 58.30
N ALA A 561 21.56 29.34 59.30
CA ALA A 561 21.61 29.91 60.65
C ALA A 561 22.93 29.59 61.38
N HIS A 562 23.56 28.46 61.06
CA HIS A 562 24.83 28.05 61.65
C HIS A 562 26.05 28.67 60.95
N LEU A 563 26.01 28.83 59.62
CA LEU A 563 27.10 29.42 58.84
C LEU A 563 27.13 30.94 58.90
N ALA A 564 25.97 31.57 59.06
CA ALA A 564 25.84 33.02 59.20
C ALA A 564 24.98 33.37 60.43
N PRO A 565 25.48 33.09 61.65
CA PRO A 565 24.70 33.29 62.87
C PRO A 565 24.40 34.78 63.10
N THR A 566 23.12 35.11 63.26
CA THR A 566 22.65 36.50 63.46
C THR A 566 22.37 36.84 64.93
N LEU A 567 22.32 35.84 65.82
CA LEU A 567 21.99 36.01 67.24
C LEU A 567 23.21 36.31 68.13
N GLY A 568 24.44 36.25 67.59
CA GLY A 568 25.68 36.48 68.36
C GLY A 568 25.97 35.44 69.45
N LEU A 569 25.22 34.34 69.50
CA LEU A 569 25.37 33.28 70.51
C LEU A 569 26.47 32.25 70.18
N ALA A 570 26.96 32.24 68.94
CA ALA A 570 28.03 31.38 68.50
C ALA A 570 28.79 32.04 67.34
N ASN A 571 30.03 31.61 67.15
CA ASN A 571 30.76 31.87 65.91
C ASN A 571 30.15 31.04 64.76
N PRO A 572 30.40 31.42 63.50
CA PRO A 572 30.09 30.57 62.35
C PRO A 572 30.60 29.14 62.54
N VAL A 573 29.74 28.16 62.33
CA VAL A 573 30.07 26.73 62.40
C VAL A 573 30.52 26.27 61.02
N ALA A 574 31.68 25.62 60.94
CA ALA A 574 32.22 25.12 59.68
C ALA A 574 31.51 23.81 59.28
N CYS A 575 31.43 23.51 57.97
CA CYS A 575 30.86 22.25 57.50
C CYS A 575 31.61 21.03 58.06
N SER A 576 32.93 21.16 58.24
CA SER A 576 33.80 20.13 58.83
C SER A 576 33.50 19.83 60.30
N ASP A 577 32.68 20.66 60.96
CA ASP A 577 32.22 20.40 62.32
C ASP A 577 31.10 19.36 62.36
N CYS A 578 30.51 18.98 61.21
CA CYS A 578 29.42 18.01 61.13
C CYS A 578 29.63 16.96 60.03
N HIS A 579 30.35 17.30 58.97
CA HIS A 579 30.53 16.49 57.77
C HIS A 579 32.02 16.30 57.45
N ILE A 580 32.34 15.24 56.70
CA ILE A 580 33.62 15.16 55.99
C ILE A 580 33.47 16.00 54.72
N VAL A 581 34.15 17.14 54.67
CA VAL A 581 34.12 18.03 53.50
C VAL A 581 35.17 17.54 52.51
N PRO A 582 34.78 17.17 51.27
CA PRO A 582 35.71 16.64 50.29
C PRO A 582 36.51 17.76 49.62
N ASP A 583 37.75 17.44 49.25
CA ASP A 583 38.64 18.36 48.52
C ASP A 583 38.26 18.54 47.03
N ALA A 584 37.40 17.65 46.49
CA ALA A 584 36.95 17.69 45.10
C ALA A 584 35.55 17.08 44.94
N ALA A 585 34.80 17.54 43.93
CA ALA A 585 33.42 17.09 43.66
C ALA A 585 33.28 15.58 43.36
N PHE A 586 34.34 14.92 42.92
CA PHE A 586 34.35 13.47 42.64
C PHE A 586 35.25 12.68 43.60
N ALA A 587 35.57 13.25 44.76
CA ALA A 587 36.26 12.49 45.81
C ALA A 587 35.40 11.30 46.23
N GLU A 588 36.06 10.18 46.52
CA GLU A 588 35.40 8.96 47.01
C GLU A 588 34.57 9.29 48.27
N GLY A 589 33.28 8.92 48.26
CA GLY A 589 32.35 9.20 49.34
C GLY A 589 31.73 10.60 49.36
N HIS A 590 31.97 11.46 48.36
CA HIS A 590 31.24 12.74 48.25
C HIS A 590 29.87 12.59 47.59
N ILE A 591 29.83 11.93 46.43
CA ILE A 591 28.58 11.65 45.71
C ILE A 591 28.21 10.22 46.06
N ASP A 592 27.27 10.06 46.98
CA ASP A 592 26.80 8.77 47.49
C ASP A 592 25.30 8.86 47.88
N PRO A 593 24.69 7.82 48.49
CA PRO A 593 23.26 7.85 48.81
C PRO A 593 22.85 8.99 49.76
N SER A 594 22.16 10.00 49.21
CA SER A 594 21.56 11.10 49.97
C SER A 594 20.63 10.63 51.11
N PRO A 595 20.59 11.35 52.25
CA PRO A 595 21.32 12.59 52.55
C PRO A 595 22.69 12.35 53.19
N ALA A 596 23.60 13.32 53.02
CA ALA A 596 24.97 13.28 53.56
C ALA A 596 25.03 12.89 55.05
N GLU A 597 26.02 12.08 55.40
CA GLU A 597 26.25 11.62 56.76
C GLU A 597 26.58 12.79 57.70
N VAL A 598 25.98 12.77 58.88
CA VAL A 598 26.25 13.72 59.97
C VAL A 598 26.98 12.98 61.06
N PHE A 599 28.13 13.51 61.50
CA PHE A 599 29.05 12.86 62.42
C PHE A 599 29.49 11.45 61.97
N PRO A 600 29.97 11.28 60.72
CA PRO A 600 30.44 9.98 60.24
C PRO A 600 31.68 9.51 61.00
N THR A 601 31.95 8.20 60.93
CA THR A 601 33.22 7.65 61.39
C THR A 601 34.36 8.26 60.56
N GLY A 602 35.34 8.88 61.23
CA GLY A 602 36.45 9.57 60.55
C GLY A 602 36.30 11.09 60.42
N LEU A 603 35.25 11.70 61.00
CA LEU A 603 35.20 13.16 61.21
C LEU A 603 36.45 13.65 61.96
N ASP A 604 36.89 14.88 61.68
CA ASP A 604 38.04 15.48 62.37
C ASP A 604 37.83 15.43 63.89
N PRO A 605 38.72 14.79 64.67
CA PRO A 605 38.62 14.75 66.13
C PRO A 605 38.70 16.14 66.77
N ASN A 606 39.16 17.17 66.04
CA ASN A 606 39.18 18.56 66.47
C ASN A 606 37.95 19.37 66.04
N ALA A 607 36.99 18.75 65.36
CA ALA A 607 35.70 19.35 65.02
C ALA A 607 35.05 19.97 66.27
N LEU A 608 34.40 21.12 66.09
CA LEU A 608 33.73 21.84 67.17
C LEU A 608 32.74 20.94 67.91
N SER A 609 31.99 20.10 67.18
CA SER A 609 31.02 19.12 67.70
C SER A 609 31.60 18.15 68.73
N SER A 610 32.88 17.79 68.58
CA SER A 610 33.60 16.81 69.39
C SER A 610 34.47 17.48 70.46
N ALA A 611 34.53 18.81 70.48
CA ALA A 611 35.34 19.55 71.42
C ALA A 611 34.92 19.28 72.87
N ARG A 612 35.86 19.48 73.81
CA ARG A 612 35.67 19.23 75.25
C ARG A 612 35.26 17.79 75.61
N GLY A 613 35.57 16.81 74.76
CA GLY A 613 35.29 15.40 75.01
C GLY A 613 33.85 14.99 74.72
N ALA A 614 33.12 15.80 73.94
CA ALA A 614 31.79 15.47 73.46
C ALA A 614 31.84 14.30 72.45
N THR A 615 30.80 13.48 72.43
CA THR A 615 30.62 12.36 71.49
C THR A 615 29.35 12.62 70.70
N PRO A 616 29.43 13.44 69.63
CA PRO A 616 28.24 13.94 68.95
C PRO A 616 27.45 12.79 68.30
N GLU A 617 26.13 12.85 68.43
CA GLU A 617 25.18 11.89 67.87
C GLU A 617 24.11 12.61 67.07
N TYR A 618 23.66 11.99 65.97
CA TYR A 618 22.58 12.49 65.15
C TYR A 618 21.58 11.37 64.83
N ASP A 619 20.31 11.60 65.14
CA ASP A 619 19.20 10.75 64.71
C ASP A 619 18.59 11.31 63.43
N GLY A 620 18.90 10.63 62.31
CA GLY A 620 18.40 11.01 60.98
C GLY A 620 16.89 10.84 60.77
N LEU A 621 16.18 10.09 61.64
CA LEU A 621 14.72 9.93 61.56
C LEU A 621 13.99 11.10 62.19
N THR A 622 14.49 11.60 63.32
CA THR A 622 13.89 12.72 64.06
C THR A 622 14.57 14.07 63.77
N ALA A 623 15.68 14.04 63.01
CA ALA A 623 16.55 15.17 62.73
C ALA A 623 17.04 15.86 64.02
N THR A 624 17.43 15.08 65.01
CA THR A 624 17.92 15.60 66.31
C THR A 624 19.38 15.30 66.56
N CYS A 625 20.07 16.26 67.19
CA CYS A 625 21.46 16.15 67.59
C CYS A 625 21.57 16.11 69.13
N SER A 626 22.44 15.25 69.65
CA SER A 626 22.73 15.09 71.08
C SER A 626 24.23 14.91 71.34
N ASN A 627 24.64 15.06 72.60
CA ASN A 627 26.00 14.77 73.07
C ASN A 627 27.13 15.54 72.34
N LEU A 628 26.82 16.71 71.78
CA LEU A 628 27.77 17.56 71.05
C LEU A 628 28.12 18.85 71.81
N TYR A 629 29.22 19.48 71.40
CA TYR A 629 29.59 20.83 71.82
C TYR A 629 29.53 21.79 70.64
N CYS A 630 28.94 22.97 70.81
CA CYS A 630 28.99 24.05 69.80
C CYS A 630 29.57 25.33 70.38
N HIS A 631 29.07 25.74 71.54
CA HIS A 631 29.45 27.00 72.17
C HIS A 631 29.21 26.93 73.68
N GLY A 632 29.56 28.00 74.38
CA GLY A 632 29.48 28.05 75.83
C GLY A 632 30.64 27.34 76.51
N SER A 633 30.62 27.29 77.84
CA SER A 633 31.63 26.56 78.59
C SER A 633 31.01 25.38 79.33
N GLY A 634 31.07 24.22 78.65
CA GLY A 634 30.31 23.00 78.97
C GLY A 634 30.55 22.34 80.33
N THR A 635 31.39 22.88 81.22
CA THR A 635 31.62 22.30 82.55
C THR A 635 30.70 22.86 83.64
N VAL A 636 30.11 24.04 83.45
CA VAL A 636 29.16 24.63 84.42
C VAL A 636 27.72 24.28 84.04
N LEU A 637 27.39 24.34 82.74
CA LEU A 637 26.07 23.97 82.23
C LEU A 637 25.71 22.50 82.47
N SER A 638 26.70 21.61 82.40
CA SER A 638 26.52 20.18 82.67
C SER A 638 26.22 19.85 84.14
N GLN A 639 26.39 20.81 85.04
CA GLN A 639 26.01 20.65 86.45
C GLN A 639 24.56 21.04 86.73
N ASP A 640 23.87 21.67 85.78
CA ASP A 640 22.46 21.99 85.93
C ASP A 640 21.59 20.76 85.70
N THR A 641 20.96 20.30 86.78
CA THR A 641 20.05 19.15 86.78
C THR A 641 18.59 19.55 86.53
N SER A 642 18.33 20.77 86.04
CA SER A 642 16.97 21.20 85.72
C SER A 642 16.35 20.28 84.66
N PRO A 643 15.09 19.83 84.84
CA PRO A 643 14.37 19.07 83.81
C PRO A 643 14.03 19.90 82.57
N GLU A 644 14.18 21.23 82.64
CA GLU A 644 13.91 22.15 81.53
C GLU A 644 15.12 22.32 80.59
N ARG A 645 16.32 21.90 81.04
CA ARG A 645 17.54 21.93 80.24
C ARG A 645 17.40 20.99 79.03
N ARG A 646 17.63 21.53 77.85
CA ARG A 646 17.58 20.78 76.59
C ARG A 646 18.94 20.16 76.29
N GLU A 647 18.96 18.84 76.19
CA GLU A 647 20.15 18.05 75.77
C GLU A 647 20.06 17.57 74.31
N VAL A 648 18.86 17.66 73.73
CA VAL A 648 18.56 17.20 72.37
C VAL A 648 18.00 18.36 71.56
N TRP A 649 18.67 18.70 70.46
CA TRP A 649 18.36 19.84 69.60
C TRP A 649 17.81 19.35 68.26
N ASN A 650 16.78 19.98 67.71
CA ASN A 650 16.19 19.56 66.43
C ASN A 650 16.67 20.48 65.29
N TRP A 651 17.30 19.87 64.28
CA TRP A 651 17.93 20.51 63.13
C TRP A 651 16.98 21.22 62.17
N THR A 652 15.70 20.82 62.16
CA THR A 652 14.69 21.29 61.19
C THR A 652 13.71 22.30 61.78
N THR A 653 13.79 22.57 63.09
CA THR A 653 12.95 23.58 63.73
C THR A 653 13.64 24.95 63.59
N PRO A 654 13.00 25.96 62.96
CA PRO A 654 13.63 27.27 62.82
C PRO A 654 13.95 27.89 64.19
N ALA A 655 15.06 28.64 64.26
CA ALA A 655 15.50 29.29 65.50
C ALA A 655 14.50 30.32 66.06
N SER A 656 13.57 30.79 65.23
CA SER A 656 12.53 31.77 65.58
C SER A 656 11.36 31.22 66.40
N ASN A 657 11.33 29.92 66.73
CA ASN A 657 10.16 29.26 67.32
C ASN A 657 10.54 28.12 68.28
N ASP A 658 10.86 28.48 69.54
CA ASP A 658 10.87 27.64 70.74
C ASP A 658 12.15 26.84 71.10
N GLN A 659 13.22 26.88 70.31
CA GLN A 659 14.47 26.20 70.71
C GLN A 659 15.42 27.08 71.53
N VAL A 660 15.64 28.32 71.12
CA VAL A 660 16.58 29.24 71.77
C VAL A 660 15.79 30.30 72.52
N VAL A 661 15.39 29.97 73.74
CA VAL A 661 14.63 30.83 74.66
C VAL A 661 15.26 30.74 76.04
N CYS A 662 15.10 31.77 76.89
CA CYS A 662 15.52 31.65 78.28
C CYS A 662 14.87 30.40 78.90
N GLY A 663 15.67 29.55 79.54
CA GLY A 663 15.20 28.27 80.08
C GLY A 663 15.51 27.05 79.22
N SER A 664 15.85 27.22 77.94
CA SER A 664 16.13 26.07 77.07
C SER A 664 17.53 25.51 77.25
N CYS A 665 18.52 26.32 77.63
CA CYS A 665 19.89 25.85 77.87
C CYS A 665 20.10 25.37 79.31
N HIS A 666 19.57 26.11 80.28
CA HIS A 666 19.63 25.86 81.72
C HIS A 666 18.28 26.22 82.35
N GLY A 667 17.96 25.71 83.53
CA GLY A 667 16.73 26.08 84.26
C GLY A 667 16.68 27.58 84.57
N LEU A 668 15.50 28.16 84.77
CA LEU A 668 15.36 29.57 85.18
C LEU A 668 14.87 29.68 86.63
N PRO A 669 15.75 29.91 87.63
CA PRO A 669 17.22 30.00 87.56
C PRO A 669 17.91 28.62 87.46
N PRO A 670 19.22 28.55 87.13
CA PRO A 670 19.97 27.29 87.08
C PRO A 670 19.94 26.54 88.42
N THR A 671 19.96 25.21 88.39
CA THR A 671 19.96 24.37 89.61
C THR A 671 21.37 24.22 90.20
N THR A 672 22.08 25.34 90.40
CA THR A 672 23.45 25.37 90.93
C THR A 672 23.50 25.95 92.35
N PRO A 673 24.53 25.62 93.17
CA PRO A 673 24.69 26.22 94.49
C PRO A 673 24.73 27.75 94.41
N GLY A 674 23.84 28.43 95.14
CA GLY A 674 23.72 29.90 95.14
C GLY A 674 22.41 30.43 94.54
N HIS A 675 21.75 29.66 93.70
CA HIS A 675 20.40 29.97 93.20
C HIS A 675 19.32 29.34 94.10
N PHE A 676 18.25 30.08 94.39
CA PHE A 676 17.14 29.62 95.24
C PHE A 676 15.79 29.73 94.51
N PRO A 677 14.81 28.87 94.85
CA PRO A 677 13.50 28.87 94.19
C PRO A 677 12.79 30.23 94.31
N GLY A 678 12.17 30.69 93.22
CA GLY A 678 11.33 31.90 93.20
C GLY A 678 11.99 33.18 92.67
N ILE A 679 13.27 33.13 92.24
CA ILE A 679 13.90 34.23 91.49
C ILE A 679 13.21 34.37 90.11
N THR A 680 12.87 35.59 89.72
CA THR A 680 12.29 35.89 88.40
C THR A 680 13.33 36.51 87.48
N ILE A 681 13.10 36.45 86.16
CA ILE A 681 14.08 36.92 85.16
C ILE A 681 14.51 38.39 85.34
N GLY A 682 13.61 39.26 85.80
CA GLY A 682 13.91 40.67 86.07
C GLY A 682 14.77 40.91 87.32
N LEU A 683 14.96 39.90 88.17
CA LEU A 683 15.84 39.96 89.34
C LEU A 683 17.26 39.49 89.03
N CYS A 684 17.49 38.85 87.88
CA CYS A 684 18.82 38.37 87.49
C CYS A 684 19.84 39.51 87.39
N VAL A 685 19.44 40.69 86.90
CA VAL A 685 20.32 41.87 86.81
C VAL A 685 20.89 42.32 88.15
N ALA A 686 20.22 42.02 89.28
CA ALA A 686 20.72 42.44 90.59
C ALA A 686 22.03 41.74 90.97
N CYS A 687 22.21 40.49 90.53
CA CYS A 687 23.39 39.68 90.81
C CYS A 687 24.31 39.53 89.58
N HIS A 688 23.77 39.62 88.37
CA HIS A 688 24.45 39.36 87.11
C HIS A 688 24.47 40.61 86.19
N THR A 689 24.93 41.75 86.71
CA THR A 689 24.86 43.05 86.01
C THR A 689 25.66 43.12 84.72
N ASN A 690 26.69 42.28 84.55
CA ASN A 690 27.50 42.26 83.33
C ASN A 690 26.95 41.28 82.29
N THR A 691 25.88 40.56 82.62
CA THR A 691 25.38 39.42 81.84
C THR A 691 23.97 39.63 81.33
N VAL A 692 23.08 40.21 82.14
CA VAL A 692 21.68 40.49 81.76
C VAL A 692 21.25 41.91 82.13
N ASP A 693 20.33 42.51 81.36
CA ASP A 693 19.71 43.79 81.69
C ASP A 693 18.48 43.64 82.61
N GLY A 694 17.90 44.77 83.04
CA GLY A 694 16.72 44.78 83.91
C GLY A 694 15.42 44.27 83.27
N ALA A 695 15.41 44.01 81.97
CA ALA A 695 14.33 43.33 81.26
C ALA A 695 14.60 41.83 81.10
N GLY A 696 15.77 41.34 81.51
CA GLY A 696 16.18 39.95 81.38
C GLY A 696 16.84 39.60 80.05
N ASN A 697 17.19 40.59 79.22
CA ASN A 697 17.90 40.33 77.96
C ASN A 697 19.39 40.10 78.23
N ILE A 698 20.00 39.19 77.48
CA ILE A 698 21.45 38.96 77.52
C ILE A 698 22.17 40.19 76.97
N LEU A 699 23.19 40.64 77.69
CA LEU A 699 24.05 41.75 77.27
C LEU A 699 25.11 41.26 76.27
N PHE A 700 25.26 42.00 75.18
CA PHE A 700 26.30 41.79 74.17
C PHE A 700 27.18 43.03 74.05
N ALA A 701 28.49 42.81 73.93
CA ALA A 701 29.49 43.83 73.63
C ALA A 701 30.34 43.34 72.44
N ASP A 702 30.45 44.13 71.38
CA ASP A 702 31.20 43.77 70.16
C ASP A 702 30.86 42.38 69.58
N GLY A 703 29.58 41.99 69.67
CA GLY A 703 29.08 40.71 69.15
C GLY A 703 29.36 39.49 70.04
N VAL A 704 29.97 39.67 71.20
CA VAL A 704 30.19 38.60 72.19
C VAL A 704 29.41 38.87 73.48
N THR A 705 29.09 37.82 74.22
CA THR A 705 28.45 37.92 75.53
C THR A 705 29.25 37.16 76.58
N THR A 706 29.35 37.76 77.77
CA THR A 706 29.88 37.14 78.99
C THR A 706 28.97 36.03 79.50
N HIS A 707 27.69 35.99 79.10
CA HIS A 707 26.74 34.98 79.55
C HIS A 707 27.18 33.54 79.26
N MET A 708 27.94 33.33 78.19
CA MET A 708 28.37 32.00 77.75
C MET A 708 29.88 31.78 77.90
N ASN A 709 30.60 32.65 78.62
CA ASN A 709 32.04 32.53 78.79
C ASN A 709 32.44 31.42 79.80
N GLY A 710 31.48 30.88 80.56
CA GLY A 710 31.73 29.83 81.55
C GLY A 710 32.07 30.29 82.94
N VAL A 711 32.09 31.60 83.16
CA VAL A 711 32.38 32.23 84.44
C VAL A 711 31.06 32.75 84.98
N VAL A 712 30.73 32.39 86.23
CA VAL A 712 29.58 32.97 86.91
C VAL A 712 29.91 34.44 87.18
N ASP A 713 29.10 35.33 86.63
CA ASP A 713 29.14 36.76 86.93
C ASP A 713 28.56 36.95 88.35
N GLU A 714 29.37 37.36 89.31
CA GLU A 714 28.91 37.62 90.69
C GLU A 714 29.21 39.07 91.06
N ASN A 715 28.21 39.77 91.59
CA ASN A 715 28.33 41.09 92.22
C ASN A 715 28.60 41.00 93.73
#